data_AF-A0A7M7JFE7-F1
#
_entry.id   AF-A0A7M7JFE7-F1
#
_cell.length_a   1.000
_cell.length_b   1.000
_cell.length_c   1.000
_cell.angle_alpha   90.00
_cell.angle_beta   90.00
_cell.angle_gamma   90.00
#
_symmetry.space_group_name_H-M   'P 1'
#
loop_
_entity.id
_entity.type
_entity.pdbx_description
1 polymer ?
#
loop_
_entity_poly.entity_id
_entity_poly.type
_entity_poly.pdbx_seq_one_letter_code
_entity_poly.pdbx_strand_id
1 'polypeptide(L)'
;MRFLCALGILSPLVSLCLGAAFSSSSGQCSEECIQYILSDASGPKILRLYKELLKQDTGSLSSVDVNGQTYEVSPTKKNLIQNAIRKGVRESVIEGILDDAAIVPVGPSSSLTPISSRQTTQQTIERPFRPEPVRERRPGLETSQGQYRIYTRRNGDINIELNGQTLKVPDDLTRLPHIVDQDTLIDIVRQLRELGVPINHEGNKVTVGSPTSPQDLRLRVSIKKIDDKPSSVTITANNDKYVLPGDEYSLNRYLGREPEVAYHILRILSAHGVPVEYDAQTKTLKTTLTSEDDYITSRTSSPNRGGSITSPSGGLVRPTASSPKVVRIGSLSYYLPEDWDRLREDLQDGRISATSVMDILDMEHIAAPGDIVSIIRTRISTSVGKVRVMRYGDNVTVELGSQTFKLPKDDRELEKALRENEFPIELIRDSLLRIGIDTRRVGSTGLRVLLPGGEAYLSGLPVTKQYQYKIEPGVGTVKIIVDSDTYNLPSDTRTLERAIAEKKILPRTLVDAFNAIGISSEMDINQQQMTVNLSSGTIKIPVPLNVHQQKVGSRLRLNVRGPEGNKVYTLTIGDSRDDKVELPIDVHVLNSYIRTGKVDSNLLMQLLGRMGVAHYLDSANNVHVVTLNGKPYEIQSSPV
;
A
#
# COMPACT_ATOMS: atom_id res chain seq x y z
N MET A 1 -36.92 -25.25 -3.85
CA MET A 1 -37.89 -24.13 -3.92
C MET A 1 -38.26 -23.50 -2.57
N ARG A 2 -38.25 -24.18 -1.42
CA ARG A 2 -38.55 -23.55 -0.11
C ARG A 2 -37.44 -22.64 0.46
N PHE A 3 -36.25 -22.63 -0.13
CA PHE A 3 -35.13 -21.76 0.27
C PHE A 3 -35.15 -20.37 -0.39
N LEU A 4 -35.89 -20.20 -1.50
CA LEU A 4 -35.95 -18.94 -2.25
C LEU A 4 -36.91 -17.91 -1.62
N CYS A 5 -37.94 -18.33 -0.88
CA CYS A 5 -38.84 -17.39 -0.21
C CYS A 5 -38.25 -16.73 1.04
N ALA A 6 -37.20 -17.29 1.65
CA ALA A 6 -36.54 -16.69 2.82
C ALA A 6 -35.58 -15.54 2.45
N LEU A 7 -35.18 -15.42 1.18
CA LEU A 7 -34.23 -14.41 0.71
C LEU A 7 -34.87 -13.03 0.43
N GLY A 8 -36.19 -12.96 0.25
CA GLY A 8 -36.92 -11.69 0.06
C GLY A 8 -36.95 -10.81 1.32
N ILE A 9 -36.74 -11.40 2.50
CA ILE A 9 -36.73 -10.69 3.80
C ILE A 9 -35.33 -10.15 4.14
N LEU A 10 -34.28 -10.56 3.41
CA LEU A 10 -32.89 -10.15 3.66
C LEU A 10 -32.47 -8.86 2.92
N SER A 11 -33.30 -8.37 1.99
CA SER A 11 -33.05 -7.13 1.23
C SER A 11 -32.87 -5.86 2.10
N PRO A 12 -33.58 -5.66 3.23
CA PRO A 12 -33.37 -4.49 4.09
C PRO A 12 -32.04 -4.58 4.84
N LEU A 13 -31.65 -5.78 5.26
CA LEU A 13 -30.44 -6.05 6.07
C LEU A 13 -29.14 -5.77 5.32
N VAL A 14 -29.10 -6.10 4.02
CA VAL A 14 -27.97 -5.82 3.13
C VAL A 14 -27.84 -4.32 2.89
N SER A 15 -28.97 -3.62 2.75
CA SER A 15 -29.00 -2.16 2.63
C SER A 15 -28.53 -1.45 3.92
N LEU A 16 -28.82 -2.03 5.09
CA LEU A 16 -28.38 -1.51 6.39
C LEU A 16 -26.90 -1.80 6.68
N CYS A 17 -26.39 -2.98 6.33
CA CYS A 17 -25.01 -3.39 6.65
C CYS A 17 -23.97 -2.90 5.62
N LEU A 18 -24.36 -2.71 4.35
CA LEU A 18 -23.42 -2.46 3.25
C LEU A 18 -23.66 -1.13 2.49
N GLY A 19 -24.63 -0.33 2.93
CA GLY A 19 -24.99 0.94 2.29
C GLY A 19 -25.64 0.77 0.91
N ALA A 20 -26.15 1.88 0.35
CA ALA A 20 -26.97 1.92 -0.87
C ALA A 20 -26.28 1.43 -2.18
N ALA A 21 -25.09 0.84 -2.10
CA ALA A 21 -24.32 0.35 -3.24
C ALA A 21 -24.87 -0.96 -3.85
N PHE A 22 -25.80 -1.65 -3.19
CA PHE A 22 -26.28 -2.98 -3.59
C PHE A 22 -27.81 -3.08 -3.80
N SER A 23 -28.54 -1.96 -3.81
CA SER A 23 -29.99 -1.99 -4.04
C SER A 23 -30.30 -2.14 -5.53
N SER A 24 -30.64 -3.36 -5.97
CA SER A 24 -31.45 -3.53 -7.18
C SER A 24 -32.92 -3.46 -6.80
N SER A 25 -33.72 -2.73 -7.58
CA SER A 25 -35.13 -2.40 -7.31
C SER A 25 -36.10 -3.59 -7.36
N SER A 26 -35.60 -4.83 -7.39
CA SER A 26 -36.40 -6.03 -7.67
C SER A 26 -36.52 -7.03 -6.51
N GLY A 27 -36.06 -6.71 -5.29
CA GLY A 27 -36.22 -7.60 -4.12
C GLY A 27 -35.46 -8.93 -4.25
N GLN A 28 -34.49 -9.01 -5.16
CA GLN A 28 -33.60 -10.16 -5.33
C GLN A 28 -32.24 -9.86 -4.72
N CYS A 29 -31.74 -10.80 -3.93
CA CYS A 29 -30.43 -10.74 -3.31
C CYS A 29 -29.35 -10.79 -4.40
N SER A 30 -28.44 -9.81 -4.49
CA SER A 30 -27.41 -9.77 -5.53
C SER A 30 -26.42 -10.94 -5.36
N GLU A 31 -25.79 -11.35 -6.45
CA GLU A 31 -24.81 -12.44 -6.45
C GLU A 31 -23.60 -12.11 -5.56
N GLU A 32 -23.25 -10.82 -5.41
CA GLU A 32 -22.23 -10.38 -4.45
C GLU A 32 -22.68 -10.54 -2.99
N CYS A 33 -23.97 -10.36 -2.69
CA CYS A 33 -24.50 -10.62 -1.36
C CYS A 33 -24.48 -12.11 -1.01
N ILE A 34 -24.83 -12.96 -1.97
CA ILE A 34 -24.73 -14.41 -1.84
C ILE A 34 -23.26 -14.81 -1.61
N GLN A 35 -22.33 -14.23 -2.36
CA GLN A 35 -20.89 -14.43 -2.17
C GLN A 35 -20.43 -13.99 -0.78
N TYR A 36 -20.86 -12.84 -0.26
CA TYR A 36 -20.51 -12.37 1.09
C TYR A 36 -21.01 -13.34 2.19
N ILE A 37 -22.25 -13.80 2.09
CA ILE A 37 -22.84 -14.77 3.02
C ILE A 37 -22.07 -16.11 3.00
N LEU A 38 -21.58 -16.53 1.84
CA LEU A 38 -20.91 -17.81 1.65
C LEU A 38 -19.39 -17.77 1.92
N SER A 39 -18.74 -16.61 1.75
CA SER A 39 -17.27 -16.48 1.83
C SER A 39 -16.78 -15.90 3.16
N ASP A 40 -17.58 -15.11 3.87
CA ASP A 40 -17.21 -14.54 5.17
C ASP A 40 -17.52 -15.53 6.31
N ALA A 41 -16.53 -15.83 7.16
CA ALA A 41 -16.67 -16.71 8.32
C ALA A 41 -17.68 -16.20 9.38
N SER A 42 -18.13 -14.95 9.26
CA SER A 42 -19.18 -14.34 10.08
C SER A 42 -20.59 -14.44 9.46
N GLY A 43 -20.71 -14.62 8.14
CA GLY A 43 -21.98 -14.63 7.41
C GLY A 43 -23.00 -15.66 7.93
N PRO A 44 -22.64 -16.96 8.05
CA PRO A 44 -23.54 -17.98 8.61
C PRO A 44 -23.92 -17.73 10.08
N LYS A 45 -23.06 -17.04 10.85
CA LYS A 45 -23.30 -16.73 12.27
C LYS A 45 -24.30 -15.58 12.42
N ILE A 46 -24.21 -14.57 11.56
CA ILE A 46 -25.16 -13.44 11.51
C ILE A 46 -26.56 -13.92 11.11
N LEU A 47 -26.66 -14.80 10.11
CA LEU A 47 -27.95 -15.41 9.73
C LEU A 47 -28.59 -16.22 10.87
N ARG A 48 -27.78 -16.96 11.64
CA ARG A 48 -28.27 -17.71 12.80
C ARG A 48 -28.74 -16.77 13.91
N LEU A 49 -28.00 -15.69 14.17
CA LEU A 49 -28.38 -14.66 15.14
C LEU A 49 -29.72 -14.00 14.75
N TYR A 50 -29.85 -13.59 13.50
CA TYR A 50 -31.06 -12.95 12.97
C TYR A 50 -32.30 -13.84 13.14
N LYS A 51 -32.19 -15.12 12.73
CA LYS A 51 -33.30 -16.08 12.81
C LYS A 51 -33.76 -16.32 14.25
N GLU A 52 -32.84 -16.28 15.22
CA GLU A 52 -33.19 -16.44 16.64
C GLU A 52 -33.77 -15.16 17.25
N LEU A 53 -33.28 -13.98 16.86
CA LEU A 53 -33.79 -12.70 17.36
C LEU A 53 -35.21 -12.38 16.85
N LEU A 54 -35.58 -12.84 15.66
CA LEU A 54 -36.93 -12.70 15.10
C LEU A 54 -38.01 -13.59 15.76
N LYS A 55 -37.63 -14.58 16.59
CA LYS A 55 -38.63 -15.38 17.30
C LYS A 55 -39.32 -14.53 18.37
N GLN A 56 -40.62 -14.72 18.57
CA GLN A 56 -41.33 -14.04 19.66
C GLN A 56 -40.71 -14.39 21.02
N ASP A 57 -40.56 -13.39 21.88
CA ASP A 57 -40.05 -13.60 23.23
C ASP A 57 -41.11 -14.31 24.08
N THR A 58 -40.77 -15.51 24.55
CA THR A 58 -41.57 -16.27 25.50
C THR A 58 -40.83 -16.31 26.84
N GLY A 59 -41.29 -15.55 27.84
CA GLY A 59 -40.76 -15.59 29.21
C GLY A 59 -40.44 -14.23 29.83
N SER A 60 -39.76 -14.25 30.98
CA SER A 60 -39.29 -13.04 31.67
C SER A 60 -38.28 -12.28 30.83
N LEU A 61 -38.46 -10.96 30.68
CA LEU A 61 -37.54 -10.10 29.97
C LEU A 61 -36.33 -9.73 30.84
N SER A 62 -35.21 -9.45 30.20
CA SER A 62 -33.95 -9.05 30.82
C SER A 62 -33.32 -7.93 30.01
N SER A 63 -32.75 -6.93 30.68
CA SER A 63 -32.13 -5.78 30.02
C SER A 63 -30.78 -6.14 29.39
N VAL A 64 -30.51 -5.61 28.20
CA VAL A 64 -29.23 -5.67 27.50
C VAL A 64 -28.91 -4.32 26.88
N ASP A 65 -27.69 -3.82 27.08
CA ASP A 65 -27.24 -2.58 26.46
C ASP A 65 -26.59 -2.87 25.11
N VAL A 66 -27.07 -2.18 24.07
CA VAL A 66 -26.55 -2.24 22.70
C VAL A 66 -26.46 -0.82 22.19
N ASN A 67 -25.27 -0.37 21.79
CA ASN A 67 -25.02 0.96 21.25
C ASN A 67 -25.51 2.12 22.16
N GLY A 68 -25.38 1.95 23.48
CA GLY A 68 -25.81 2.94 24.48
C GLY A 68 -27.33 3.02 24.71
N GLN A 69 -28.11 2.11 24.12
CA GLN A 69 -29.54 1.96 24.39
C GLN A 69 -29.81 0.64 25.12
N THR A 70 -30.76 0.67 26.06
CA THR A 70 -31.16 -0.52 26.83
C THR A 70 -32.38 -1.17 26.18
N TYR A 71 -32.28 -2.45 25.86
CA TYR A 71 -33.35 -3.28 25.29
C TYR A 71 -33.81 -4.34 26.29
N GLU A 72 -35.11 -4.63 26.34
CA GLU A 72 -35.65 -5.75 27.12
C GLU A 72 -35.89 -6.96 26.22
N VAL A 73 -35.13 -8.04 26.45
CA VAL A 73 -35.18 -9.27 25.64
C VAL A 73 -35.18 -10.50 26.53
N SER A 74 -35.64 -11.65 26.03
CA SER A 74 -35.53 -12.90 26.80
C SER A 74 -34.05 -13.24 27.11
N PRO A 75 -33.77 -13.98 28.21
CA PRO A 75 -32.41 -14.35 28.61
C PRO A 75 -31.62 -15.06 27.52
N THR A 76 -32.30 -15.84 26.69
CA THR A 76 -31.71 -16.54 25.54
C THR A 76 -31.23 -15.54 24.48
N LYS A 77 -32.05 -14.54 24.12
CA LYS A 77 -31.67 -13.47 23.19
C LYS A 77 -30.55 -12.59 23.76
N LYS A 78 -30.61 -12.25 25.06
CA LYS A 78 -29.52 -11.53 25.75
C LYS A 78 -28.18 -12.24 25.63
N ASN A 79 -28.14 -13.55 25.88
CA ASN A 79 -26.93 -14.34 25.75
C ASN A 79 -26.42 -14.41 24.30
N LEU A 80 -27.32 -14.49 23.32
CA LEU A 80 -26.96 -14.49 21.90
C LEU A 80 -26.36 -13.14 21.47
N ILE A 81 -26.97 -12.02 21.89
CA ILE A 81 -26.50 -10.65 21.63
C ILE A 81 -25.11 -10.46 22.24
N GLN A 82 -24.93 -10.77 23.52
CA GLN A 82 -23.63 -10.63 24.20
C GLN A 82 -22.54 -11.50 23.56
N ASN A 83 -22.88 -12.72 23.10
CA ASN A 83 -21.92 -13.59 22.42
C ASN A 83 -21.58 -13.07 21.01
N ALA A 84 -22.53 -12.45 20.31
CA ALA A 84 -22.29 -11.80 19.03
C ALA A 84 -21.34 -10.60 19.17
N ILE A 85 -21.57 -9.74 20.17
CA ILE A 85 -20.69 -8.61 20.52
C ILE A 85 -19.28 -9.12 20.84
N ARG A 86 -19.15 -10.14 21.70
CA ARG A 86 -17.84 -10.76 22.02
C ARG A 86 -17.12 -11.36 20.80
N LYS A 87 -17.87 -11.76 19.77
CA LYS A 87 -17.32 -12.31 18.52
C LYS A 87 -17.04 -11.25 17.45
N GLY A 88 -17.17 -9.96 17.78
CA GLY A 88 -16.82 -8.85 16.91
C GLY A 88 -17.93 -8.40 15.95
N VAL A 89 -19.19 -8.78 16.18
CA VAL A 89 -20.32 -8.20 15.45
C VAL A 89 -20.53 -6.77 15.94
N ARG A 90 -20.55 -5.79 15.02
CA ARG A 90 -20.76 -4.37 15.37
C ARG A 90 -22.13 -4.18 16.02
N GLU A 91 -22.19 -3.40 17.10
CA GLU A 91 -23.42 -3.15 17.85
C GLU A 91 -24.52 -2.47 17.01
N SER A 92 -24.15 -1.61 16.04
CA SER A 92 -25.10 -0.99 15.10
C SER A 92 -25.82 -1.99 14.19
N VAL A 93 -25.20 -3.13 13.89
CA VAL A 93 -25.85 -4.23 13.13
C VAL A 93 -26.85 -4.95 14.02
N ILE A 94 -26.52 -5.13 15.30
CA ILE A 94 -27.41 -5.79 16.26
C ILE A 94 -28.62 -4.90 16.53
N GLU A 95 -28.43 -3.59 16.67
CA GLU A 95 -29.51 -2.59 16.77
C GLU A 95 -30.49 -2.70 15.59
N GLY A 96 -29.99 -2.70 14.34
CA GLY A 96 -30.86 -2.90 13.18
C GLY A 96 -31.63 -4.23 13.17
N ILE A 97 -31.05 -5.31 13.72
CA ILE A 97 -31.75 -6.60 13.86
C ILE A 97 -32.82 -6.55 14.96
N LEU A 98 -32.58 -5.81 16.04
CA LEU A 98 -33.55 -5.62 17.13
C LEU A 98 -34.74 -4.77 16.65
N ASP A 99 -34.48 -3.74 15.86
CA ASP A 99 -35.51 -2.91 15.19
C ASP A 99 -36.38 -3.76 14.25
N ASP A 100 -35.75 -4.60 13.42
CA ASP A 100 -36.45 -5.55 12.54
C ASP A 100 -37.31 -6.57 13.32
N ALA A 101 -36.85 -6.95 14.51
CA ALA A 101 -37.59 -7.84 15.42
C ALA A 101 -38.68 -7.10 16.22
N ALA A 102 -38.90 -5.81 15.97
CA ALA A 102 -39.82 -4.93 16.68
C ALA A 102 -39.58 -4.88 18.21
N ILE A 103 -38.32 -5.00 18.63
CA ILE A 103 -37.90 -4.90 20.03
C ILE A 103 -37.48 -3.45 20.29
N VAL A 104 -38.33 -2.70 20.98
CA VAL A 104 -38.15 -1.27 21.20
C VAL A 104 -37.22 -1.01 22.40
N PRO A 105 -36.29 -0.04 22.34
CA PRO A 105 -35.48 0.35 23.50
C PRO A 105 -36.35 0.92 24.63
N VAL A 106 -35.99 0.59 25.87
CA VAL A 106 -36.79 0.90 27.08
C VAL A 106 -36.44 2.28 27.69
N GLY A 107 -35.66 3.08 26.97
CA GLY A 107 -35.23 4.43 27.35
C GLY A 107 -33.75 4.53 27.73
N PRO A 108 -33.20 5.76 27.83
CA PRO A 108 -31.80 5.97 28.17
C PRO A 108 -31.51 5.58 29.62
N SER A 109 -30.44 4.81 29.83
CA SER A 109 -29.97 4.38 31.14
C SER A 109 -29.59 5.58 32.02
N SER A 110 -30.50 6.06 32.86
CA SER A 110 -30.19 7.04 33.91
C SER A 110 -29.52 6.34 35.09
N SER A 111 -28.24 6.03 34.98
CA SER A 111 -27.44 5.60 36.14
C SER A 111 -27.07 6.81 37.00
N LEU A 112 -28.00 7.27 37.84
CA LEU A 112 -27.70 8.15 38.96
C LEU A 112 -27.19 7.31 40.14
N THR A 113 -25.88 7.30 40.33
CA THR A 113 -25.26 6.90 41.59
C THR A 113 -25.63 7.90 42.70
N PRO A 114 -26.03 7.45 43.91
CA PRO A 114 -26.43 8.35 44.98
C PRO A 114 -25.18 8.92 45.68
N ILE A 115 -24.97 10.23 45.57
CA ILE A 115 -23.94 10.95 46.33
C ILE A 115 -24.52 11.37 47.68
N SER A 116 -23.93 10.81 48.73
CA SER A 116 -24.20 11.12 50.13
C SER A 116 -23.82 12.56 50.47
N SER A 117 -24.77 13.27 51.06
CA SER A 117 -24.66 14.60 51.65
C SER A 117 -23.63 14.67 52.78
N ARG A 118 -22.81 15.73 52.80
CA ARG A 118 -22.25 16.30 54.04
C ARG A 118 -22.27 17.83 53.97
N GLN A 119 -23.07 18.40 54.87
CA GLN A 119 -23.05 19.80 55.30
C GLN A 119 -21.70 20.16 55.89
N THR A 120 -21.20 21.39 55.67
CA THR A 120 -20.79 22.30 56.76
C THR A 120 -20.42 23.72 56.27
N THR A 121 -21.13 24.69 56.86
CA THR A 121 -20.73 26.03 57.37
C THR A 121 -20.05 27.11 56.51
N GLN A 122 -20.75 28.25 56.54
CA GLN A 122 -20.34 29.63 56.32
C GLN A 122 -19.01 30.00 57.00
N GLN A 123 -18.23 30.89 56.37
CA GLN A 123 -17.73 32.10 57.05
C GLN A 123 -17.19 33.16 56.05
N THR A 124 -17.75 34.35 56.22
CA THR A 124 -17.34 35.67 55.75
C THR A 124 -15.97 36.06 56.31
N ILE A 125 -15.08 36.71 55.52
CA ILE A 125 -14.06 37.69 55.96
C ILE A 125 -13.62 38.55 54.76
N GLU A 126 -13.50 39.86 54.99
CA GLU A 126 -13.09 40.93 54.07
C GLU A 126 -11.56 41.04 53.88
N ARG A 127 -11.14 41.46 52.65
CA ARG A 127 -10.00 42.31 52.14
C ARG A 127 -8.67 42.46 52.95
N PRO A 128 -7.47 42.77 52.34
CA PRO A 128 -7.23 43.66 51.17
C PRO A 128 -5.99 43.41 50.23
N PHE A 129 -5.98 44.13 49.08
CA PHE A 129 -4.87 44.74 48.29
C PHE A 129 -3.62 44.00 47.70
N ARG A 130 -3.51 44.14 46.36
CA ARG A 130 -2.34 44.35 45.43
C ARG A 130 -1.31 43.20 45.20
N PRO A 131 -0.58 43.15 44.04
CA PRO A 131 -0.51 44.08 42.90
C PRO A 131 -0.66 43.48 41.47
N GLU A 132 -0.81 44.38 40.48
CA GLU A 132 -0.66 44.14 39.02
C GLU A 132 0.60 43.32 38.68
N PRO A 133 0.61 42.57 37.56
CA PRO A 133 1.35 43.12 36.41
C PRO A 133 0.82 42.74 35.01
N VAL A 134 1.30 43.54 34.06
CA VAL A 134 1.45 43.33 32.60
C VAL A 134 0.20 43.41 31.72
N ARG A 135 0.02 44.61 31.16
CA ARG A 135 -0.71 44.86 29.90
C ARG A 135 -0.11 43.99 28.77
N GLU A 136 -0.82 42.94 28.41
CA GLU A 136 -0.67 42.33 27.10
C GLU A 136 -1.51 43.11 26.08
N ARG A 137 -0.85 43.58 25.02
CA ARG A 137 -1.47 44.34 23.93
C ARG A 137 -2.55 43.46 23.28
N ARG A 138 -3.83 43.82 23.45
CA ARG A 138 -4.90 43.36 22.58
C ARG A 138 -4.56 43.78 21.14
N PRO A 139 -4.46 42.86 20.17
CA PRO A 139 -4.56 43.23 18.77
C PRO A 139 -5.93 43.85 18.53
N GLY A 140 -5.96 44.93 17.76
CA GLY A 140 -7.18 45.69 17.48
C GLY A 140 -8.27 44.82 16.88
N LEU A 141 -9.50 44.99 17.38
CA LEU A 141 -10.71 44.63 16.65
C LEU A 141 -10.76 45.53 15.41
N GLU A 142 -10.19 45.06 14.31
CA GLU A 142 -10.62 45.52 12.99
C GLU A 142 -12.04 44.98 12.81
N THR A 143 -12.99 45.90 12.61
CA THR A 143 -14.40 45.61 12.31
C THR A 143 -14.47 44.80 11.02
N SER A 144 -14.48 43.48 11.19
CA SER A 144 -14.49 42.46 10.14
C SER A 144 -15.87 42.50 9.47
N GLN A 145 -15.98 43.13 8.31
CA GLN A 145 -17.18 43.01 7.50
C GLN A 145 -17.38 41.54 7.10
N GLY A 146 -18.43 40.91 7.63
CA GLY A 146 -19.07 39.72 7.06
C GLY A 146 -18.21 38.48 6.85
N GLN A 147 -17.14 38.27 7.61
CA GLN A 147 -16.36 37.04 7.50
C GLN A 147 -17.15 35.88 8.11
N TYR A 148 -17.49 34.92 7.26
CA TYR A 148 -18.09 33.66 7.65
C TYR A 148 -17.19 32.51 7.23
N ARG A 149 -17.24 31.43 8.01
CA ARG A 149 -16.34 30.29 7.84
C ARG A 149 -17.16 29.06 7.52
N ILE A 150 -16.86 28.39 6.41
CA ILE A 150 -17.45 27.10 6.06
C ILE A 150 -16.49 26.01 6.49
N TYR A 151 -16.96 25.04 7.28
CA TYR A 151 -16.11 23.94 7.71
C TYR A 151 -16.92 22.66 7.92
N THR A 152 -16.23 21.53 7.86
CA THR A 152 -16.80 20.20 8.09
C THR A 152 -16.31 19.66 9.42
N ARG A 153 -17.23 19.07 10.18
CA ARG A 153 -16.93 18.43 11.46
C ARG A 153 -16.82 16.91 11.27
N ARG A 154 -16.19 16.24 12.25
CA ARG A 154 -16.02 14.78 12.27
C ARG A 154 -17.34 14.00 12.33
N ASN A 155 -18.42 14.65 12.76
CA ASN A 155 -19.77 14.07 12.78
C ASN A 155 -20.44 14.03 11.40
N GLY A 156 -19.78 14.57 10.38
CA GLY A 156 -20.27 14.59 9.01
C GLY A 156 -21.27 15.68 8.67
N ASP A 157 -21.28 16.74 9.47
CA ASP A 157 -21.99 17.97 9.14
C ASP A 157 -21.08 19.00 8.47
N ILE A 158 -21.59 19.63 7.42
CA ILE A 158 -21.07 20.89 6.87
C ILE A 158 -21.70 22.02 7.68
N ASN A 159 -20.88 22.91 8.22
CA ASN A 159 -21.31 23.99 9.09
C ASN A 159 -20.82 25.33 8.57
N ILE A 160 -21.62 26.37 8.79
CA ILE A 160 -21.26 27.77 8.57
C ILE A 160 -21.24 28.47 9.93
N GLU A 161 -20.14 29.13 10.25
CA GLU A 161 -20.03 30.00 11.43
C GLU A 161 -20.21 31.46 11.02
N LEU A 162 -21.24 32.10 11.59
CA LEU A 162 -21.68 33.47 11.32
C LEU A 162 -22.02 34.15 12.65
N ASN A 163 -21.35 35.25 12.98
CA ASN A 163 -21.61 36.02 14.21
C ASN A 163 -21.65 35.15 15.49
N GLY A 164 -20.77 34.14 15.57
CA GLY A 164 -20.70 33.19 16.69
C GLY A 164 -21.81 32.13 16.71
N GLN A 165 -22.71 32.11 15.73
CA GLN A 165 -23.69 31.05 15.54
C GLN A 165 -23.20 30.04 14.51
N THR A 166 -23.46 28.75 14.75
CA THR A 166 -23.17 27.67 13.80
C THR A 166 -24.47 27.18 13.17
N LEU A 167 -24.52 27.15 11.84
CA LEU A 167 -25.66 26.67 11.06
C LEU A 167 -25.25 25.45 10.22
N LYS A 168 -26.04 24.38 10.26
CA LYS A 168 -25.81 23.20 9.42
C LYS A 168 -26.26 23.43 7.98
N VAL A 169 -25.45 23.01 7.01
CA VAL A 169 -25.72 23.14 5.58
C VAL A 169 -26.14 21.79 5.00
N PRO A 170 -27.29 21.70 4.30
CA PRO A 170 -28.16 22.82 3.92
C PRO A 170 -29.31 23.09 4.91
N ASP A 171 -29.52 22.23 5.90
CA ASP A 171 -30.77 22.15 6.69
C ASP A 171 -31.13 23.43 7.46
N ASP A 172 -30.16 24.15 8.03
CA ASP A 172 -30.39 25.35 8.85
C ASP A 172 -30.33 26.66 8.05
N LEU A 173 -30.07 26.60 6.73
CA LEU A 173 -29.91 27.82 5.92
C LEU A 173 -31.17 28.70 5.87
N THR A 174 -32.35 28.14 6.13
CA THR A 174 -33.61 28.90 6.21
C THR A 174 -33.62 29.90 7.37
N ARG A 175 -32.71 29.77 8.34
CA ARG A 175 -32.57 30.66 9.50
C ARG A 175 -31.69 31.89 9.22
N LEU A 176 -30.92 31.88 8.12
CA LEU A 176 -30.02 32.98 7.76
C LEU A 176 -30.68 34.38 7.78
N PRO A 177 -31.91 34.58 7.24
CA PRO A 177 -32.55 35.91 7.22
C PRO A 177 -32.83 36.50 8.61
N HIS A 178 -32.76 35.69 9.67
CA HIS A 178 -32.95 36.14 11.05
C HIS A 178 -31.65 36.53 11.76
N ILE A 179 -30.49 36.19 11.17
CA ILE A 179 -29.17 36.29 11.81
C ILE A 179 -28.33 37.39 11.19
N VAL A 180 -28.50 37.62 9.88
CA VAL A 180 -27.77 38.62 9.09
C VAL A 180 -28.71 39.65 8.49
N ASP A 181 -28.20 40.85 8.23
CA ASP A 181 -28.90 41.88 7.47
C ASP A 181 -29.10 41.45 6.00
N GLN A 182 -30.00 42.13 5.30
CA GLN A 182 -30.43 41.75 3.95
C GLN A 182 -29.30 41.79 2.92
N ASP A 183 -28.38 42.76 3.02
CA ASP A 183 -27.28 42.90 2.07
C ASP A 183 -26.27 41.76 2.28
N THR A 184 -25.89 41.50 3.53
CA THR A 184 -25.04 40.36 3.90
C THR A 184 -25.68 39.02 3.55
N LEU A 185 -27.01 38.88 3.72
CA LEU A 185 -27.75 37.68 3.32
C LEU A 185 -27.58 37.41 1.83
N ILE A 186 -27.81 38.42 0.98
CA ILE A 186 -27.70 38.29 -0.48
C ILE A 186 -26.30 37.83 -0.88
N ASP A 187 -25.27 38.39 -0.24
CA ASP A 187 -23.88 38.00 -0.51
C ASP A 187 -23.56 36.57 -0.05
N ILE A 188 -24.02 36.15 1.13
CA ILE A 188 -23.84 34.77 1.61
C ILE A 188 -24.56 33.78 0.68
N VAL A 189 -25.82 34.04 0.31
CA VAL A 189 -26.57 33.17 -0.60
C VAL A 189 -25.86 33.07 -1.95
N ARG A 190 -25.39 34.18 -2.50
CA ARG A 190 -24.66 34.20 -3.77
C ARG A 190 -23.41 33.35 -3.69
N GLN A 191 -22.60 33.51 -2.65
CA GLN A 191 -21.37 32.75 -2.47
C GLN A 191 -21.65 31.25 -2.24
N LEU A 192 -22.65 30.88 -1.44
CA LEU A 192 -23.05 29.48 -1.26
C LEU A 192 -23.55 28.85 -2.56
N ARG A 193 -24.26 29.61 -3.39
CA ARG A 193 -24.69 29.14 -4.72
C ARG A 193 -23.48 28.94 -5.65
N GLU A 194 -22.50 29.84 -5.63
CA GLU A 194 -21.24 29.66 -6.39
C GLU A 194 -20.49 28.38 -6.00
N LEU A 195 -20.61 27.93 -4.74
CA LEU A 195 -20.02 26.68 -4.27
C LEU A 195 -20.79 25.43 -4.68
N GLY A 196 -21.96 25.58 -5.30
CA GLY A 196 -22.83 24.46 -5.67
C GLY A 196 -23.79 24.02 -4.56
N VAL A 197 -23.96 24.81 -3.50
CA VAL A 197 -25.01 24.55 -2.50
C VAL A 197 -26.37 24.82 -3.17
N PRO A 198 -27.35 23.89 -3.09
CA PRO A 198 -28.63 24.05 -3.77
C PRO A 198 -29.55 25.02 -3.00
N ILE A 199 -29.29 26.32 -3.10
CA ILE A 199 -29.99 27.37 -2.36
C ILE A 199 -30.55 28.43 -3.30
N ASN A 200 -31.84 28.72 -3.11
CA ASN A 200 -32.56 29.80 -3.77
C ASN A 200 -32.96 30.87 -2.76
N HIS A 201 -33.02 32.11 -3.22
CA HIS A 201 -33.39 33.26 -2.41
C HIS A 201 -34.53 34.01 -3.10
N GLU A 202 -35.68 34.07 -2.44
CA GLU A 202 -36.90 34.72 -2.92
C GLU A 202 -37.36 35.73 -1.86
N GLY A 203 -37.14 37.02 -2.13
CA GLY A 203 -37.48 38.09 -1.18
C GLY A 203 -36.63 38.03 0.09
N ASN A 204 -37.25 37.73 1.24
CA ASN A 204 -36.57 37.53 2.53
C ASN A 204 -36.56 36.05 2.96
N LYS A 205 -36.82 35.14 2.01
CA LYS A 205 -36.91 33.70 2.28
C LYS A 205 -35.79 32.97 1.54
N VAL A 206 -35.04 32.17 2.27
CA VAL A 206 -34.08 31.21 1.72
C VAL A 206 -34.78 29.86 1.62
N THR A 207 -34.71 29.22 0.45
CA THR A 207 -35.22 27.87 0.20
C THR A 207 -34.08 26.95 -0.24
N VAL A 208 -34.09 25.72 0.26
CA VAL A 208 -33.11 24.69 -0.11
C VAL A 208 -33.72 23.80 -1.18
N GLY A 209 -33.09 23.77 -2.35
CA GLY A 209 -33.44 22.86 -3.44
C GLY A 209 -32.75 21.51 -3.34
N SER A 210 -33.00 20.66 -4.33
CA SER A 210 -32.25 19.42 -4.49
C SER A 210 -30.84 19.70 -5.04
N PRO A 211 -29.79 19.00 -4.58
CA PRO A 211 -28.44 19.17 -5.10
C PRO A 211 -28.41 18.80 -6.58
N THR A 212 -28.16 19.80 -7.42
CA THR A 212 -27.88 19.58 -8.84
C THR A 212 -26.40 19.23 -8.98
N SER A 213 -26.10 17.98 -9.33
CA SER A 213 -24.75 17.62 -9.76
C SER A 213 -24.48 18.28 -11.12
N PRO A 214 -23.31 18.92 -11.32
CA PRO A 214 -22.92 19.42 -12.62
C PRO A 214 -23.00 18.28 -13.65
N GLN A 215 -23.53 18.57 -14.83
CA GLN A 215 -23.57 17.61 -15.93
C GLN A 215 -22.11 17.21 -16.23
N ASP A 216 -21.86 15.90 -16.34
CA ASP A 216 -20.53 15.30 -16.56
C ASP A 216 -19.53 15.26 -15.39
N LEU A 217 -19.88 15.74 -14.19
CA LEU A 217 -18.97 15.64 -13.04
C LEU A 217 -18.76 14.17 -12.62
N ARG A 218 -17.55 13.65 -12.85
CA ARG A 218 -17.10 12.35 -12.32
C ARG A 218 -16.21 12.56 -11.11
N LEU A 219 -16.81 12.58 -9.93
CA LEU A 219 -16.11 12.72 -8.67
C LEU A 219 -15.96 11.37 -7.95
N ARG A 220 -14.73 11.00 -7.60
CA ARG A 220 -14.40 9.83 -6.77
C ARG A 220 -13.50 10.26 -5.63
N VAL A 221 -13.77 9.79 -4.42
CA VAL A 221 -12.95 10.09 -3.24
C VAL A 221 -12.55 8.79 -2.56
N SER A 222 -11.27 8.62 -2.29
CA SER A 222 -10.69 7.49 -1.58
C SER A 222 -9.97 8.01 -0.33
N ILE A 223 -10.36 7.51 0.85
CA ILE A 223 -9.86 8.01 2.13
C ILE A 223 -9.09 6.90 2.82
N LYS A 224 -7.81 7.15 3.10
CA LYS A 224 -6.96 6.31 3.93
C LYS A 224 -7.11 6.75 5.37
N LYS A 225 -7.42 5.80 6.27
CA LYS A 225 -7.54 6.04 7.72
C LYS A 225 -6.44 5.29 8.47
N ILE A 226 -5.93 5.91 9.53
CA ILE A 226 -5.03 5.30 10.54
C ILE A 226 -5.70 5.54 11.90
N ASP A 227 -5.92 4.49 12.69
CA ASP A 227 -6.66 4.55 13.95
C ASP A 227 -8.03 5.26 13.85
N ASP A 228 -8.77 4.96 12.78
CA ASP A 228 -10.06 5.60 12.41
C ASP A 228 -10.01 7.12 12.15
N LYS A 229 -8.81 7.73 12.19
CA LYS A 229 -8.59 9.11 11.78
C LYS A 229 -8.17 9.16 10.31
N PRO A 230 -8.73 10.07 9.50
CA PRO A 230 -8.29 10.23 8.12
C PRO A 230 -6.85 10.76 8.09
N SER A 231 -5.96 9.99 7.46
CA SER A 231 -4.54 10.36 7.29
C SER A 231 -4.27 10.91 5.89
N SER A 232 -4.90 10.35 4.87
CA SER A 232 -4.80 10.83 3.50
C SER A 232 -6.11 10.71 2.73
N VAL A 233 -6.38 11.66 1.85
CA VAL A 233 -7.57 11.73 1.01
C VAL A 233 -7.15 11.90 -0.44
N THR A 234 -7.51 10.96 -1.30
CA THR A 234 -7.35 11.07 -2.75
C THR A 234 -8.68 11.46 -3.38
N ILE A 235 -8.74 12.62 -4.01
CA ILE A 235 -9.88 13.12 -4.75
C ILE A 235 -9.58 12.97 -6.24
N THR A 236 -10.49 12.40 -7.01
CA THR A 236 -10.41 12.32 -8.47
C THR A 236 -11.63 13.01 -9.07
N ALA A 237 -11.41 14.12 -9.78
CA ALA A 237 -12.46 14.92 -10.43
C ALA A 237 -12.15 15.01 -11.93
N ASN A 238 -13.08 14.56 -12.79
CA ASN A 238 -12.94 14.64 -14.25
C ASN A 238 -11.61 14.04 -14.81
N ASN A 239 -11.12 12.98 -14.15
CA ASN A 239 -9.84 12.28 -14.36
C ASN A 239 -8.59 12.93 -13.77
N ASP A 240 -8.67 14.16 -13.26
CA ASP A 240 -7.59 14.76 -12.48
C ASP A 240 -7.59 14.18 -11.07
N LYS A 241 -6.40 13.95 -10.52
CA LYS A 241 -6.21 13.32 -9.20
C LYS A 241 -5.44 14.27 -8.27
N TYR A 242 -5.96 14.43 -7.06
CA TYR A 242 -5.39 15.27 -6.00
C TYR A 242 -5.27 14.46 -4.71
N VAL A 243 -4.09 14.43 -4.09
CA VAL A 243 -3.83 13.72 -2.83
C VAL A 243 -3.60 14.73 -1.71
N LEU A 244 -4.40 14.63 -0.64
CA LEU A 244 -4.31 15.46 0.56
C LEU A 244 -3.78 14.61 1.74
N PRO A 245 -2.92 15.16 2.62
CA PRO A 245 -2.25 16.44 2.44
C PRO A 245 -1.19 16.38 1.32
N GLY A 246 -0.92 17.48 0.61
CA GLY A 246 0.13 17.59 -0.41
C GLY A 246 -0.28 18.38 -1.67
N ASP A 247 -1.44 18.06 -2.24
CA ASP A 247 -1.94 18.65 -3.48
C ASP A 247 -2.98 19.75 -3.26
N GLU A 248 -3.03 20.39 -2.08
CA GLU A 248 -4.01 21.45 -1.78
C GLU A 248 -3.95 22.58 -2.81
N TYR A 249 -2.75 22.97 -3.25
CA TYR A 249 -2.59 24.03 -4.25
C TYR A 249 -3.22 23.66 -5.60
N SER A 250 -2.99 22.43 -6.07
CA SER A 250 -3.54 21.92 -7.32
C SER A 250 -5.06 21.78 -7.25
N LEU A 251 -5.57 21.27 -6.13
CA LEU A 251 -7.01 21.17 -5.86
C LEU A 251 -7.65 22.57 -5.79
N ASN A 252 -7.05 23.52 -5.11
CA ASN A 252 -7.56 24.89 -5.01
C ASN A 252 -7.54 25.62 -6.35
N ARG A 253 -6.55 25.34 -7.21
CA ARG A 253 -6.54 25.83 -8.59
C ARG A 253 -7.69 25.24 -9.42
N TYR A 254 -8.03 23.97 -9.20
CA TYR A 254 -9.19 23.33 -9.82
C TYR A 254 -10.50 23.94 -9.30
N LEU A 255 -10.66 24.10 -7.98
CA LEU A 255 -11.83 24.74 -7.37
C LEU A 255 -12.00 26.22 -7.76
N GLY A 256 -10.90 26.92 -8.05
CA GLY A 256 -10.96 28.28 -8.61
C GLY A 256 -11.53 28.32 -10.03
N ARG A 257 -11.41 27.24 -10.81
CA ARG A 257 -11.99 27.10 -12.16
C ARG A 257 -13.43 26.57 -12.10
N GLU A 258 -13.69 25.59 -11.24
CA GLU A 258 -14.97 24.91 -11.09
C GLU A 258 -15.46 25.00 -9.63
N PRO A 259 -15.88 26.19 -9.16
CA PRO A 259 -16.26 26.41 -7.75
C PRO A 259 -17.52 25.62 -7.35
N GLU A 260 -18.40 25.31 -8.31
CA GLU A 260 -19.63 24.53 -8.11
C GLU A 260 -19.38 23.09 -7.65
N VAL A 261 -18.15 22.58 -7.80
CA VAL A 261 -17.74 21.25 -7.35
C VAL A 261 -17.37 21.24 -5.86
N ALA A 262 -17.06 22.41 -5.28
CA ALA A 262 -16.57 22.53 -3.90
C ALA A 262 -17.54 21.92 -2.88
N TYR A 263 -18.84 22.22 -3.00
CA TYR A 263 -19.84 21.68 -2.08
C TYR A 263 -19.97 20.16 -2.18
N HIS A 264 -19.88 19.58 -3.39
CA HIS A 264 -19.92 18.13 -3.58
C HIS A 264 -18.72 17.44 -2.92
N ILE A 265 -17.53 18.03 -3.05
CA ILE A 265 -16.33 17.56 -2.34
C ILE A 265 -16.51 17.66 -0.83
N LEU A 266 -16.91 18.83 -0.32
CA LEU A 266 -17.13 19.04 1.11
C LEU A 266 -18.15 18.05 1.68
N ARG A 267 -19.24 17.76 0.94
CA ARG A 267 -20.26 16.79 1.34
C ARG A 267 -19.70 15.38 1.46
N ILE A 268 -18.91 14.93 0.50
CA ILE A 268 -18.30 13.59 0.54
C ILE A 268 -17.29 13.52 1.69
N LEU A 269 -16.42 14.52 1.84
CA LEU A 269 -15.42 14.57 2.91
C LEU A 269 -16.06 14.60 4.29
N SER A 270 -17.12 15.38 4.44
CA SER A 270 -17.92 15.45 5.66
C SER A 270 -18.54 14.08 5.96
N ALA A 271 -19.21 13.43 5.01
CA ALA A 271 -19.81 12.10 5.21
C ALA A 271 -18.82 11.03 5.69
N HIS A 272 -17.51 11.23 5.47
CA HIS A 272 -16.44 10.36 5.94
C HIS A 272 -15.67 10.87 7.17
N GLY A 273 -16.15 11.93 7.81
CA GLY A 273 -15.59 12.50 9.04
C GLY A 273 -14.26 13.23 8.84
N VAL A 274 -13.97 13.70 7.61
CA VAL A 274 -12.74 14.44 7.30
C VAL A 274 -12.94 15.92 7.66
N PRO A 275 -12.13 16.49 8.59
CA PRO A 275 -12.24 17.89 8.94
C PRO A 275 -11.56 18.77 7.88
N VAL A 276 -12.38 19.58 7.24
CA VAL A 276 -12.00 20.47 6.14
C VAL A 276 -12.59 21.84 6.40
N GLU A 277 -11.78 22.87 6.19
CA GLU A 277 -12.18 24.27 6.20
C GLU A 277 -12.13 24.80 4.77
N TYR A 278 -13.16 25.54 4.39
CA TYR A 278 -13.23 26.24 3.12
C TYR A 278 -13.33 27.74 3.36
N ASP A 279 -12.32 28.47 2.87
CA ASP A 279 -12.31 29.93 2.89
C ASP A 279 -12.98 30.44 1.61
N ALA A 280 -14.16 31.02 1.79
CA ALA A 280 -14.97 31.57 0.70
C ALA A 280 -14.30 32.75 -0.01
N GLN A 281 -13.45 33.52 0.67
CA GLN A 281 -12.79 34.68 0.09
C GLN A 281 -11.65 34.28 -0.84
N THR A 282 -10.80 33.36 -0.36
CA THR A 282 -9.65 32.88 -1.14
C THR A 282 -10.00 31.73 -2.08
N LYS A 283 -11.22 31.17 -1.96
CA LYS A 283 -11.66 29.95 -2.64
C LYS A 283 -10.70 28.79 -2.40
N THR A 284 -10.16 28.71 -1.19
CA THR A 284 -9.21 27.67 -0.80
C THR A 284 -9.82 26.70 0.19
N LEU A 285 -9.57 25.43 -0.06
CA LEU A 285 -9.87 24.31 0.80
C LEU A 285 -8.59 23.95 1.57
N LYS A 286 -8.70 23.93 2.90
CA LYS A 286 -7.63 23.55 3.81
C LYS A 286 -8.06 22.35 4.63
N THR A 287 -7.28 21.29 4.58
CA THR A 287 -7.55 20.09 5.38
C THR A 287 -6.72 20.10 6.65
N THR A 288 -7.31 19.66 7.75
CA THR A 288 -6.59 19.40 9.01
C THR A 288 -6.49 17.90 9.21
N LEU A 289 -5.79 17.25 8.28
CA LEU A 289 -5.48 15.83 8.39
C LEU A 289 -4.37 15.66 9.43
N THR A 290 -4.44 14.57 10.19
CA THR A 290 -3.35 14.29 11.14
C THR A 290 -2.19 13.79 10.29
N SER A 291 -1.12 14.58 10.20
CA SER A 291 0.03 14.18 9.41
C SER A 291 0.63 12.91 10.01
N GLU A 292 1.15 12.02 9.16
CA GLU A 292 1.82 10.79 9.59
C GLU A 292 3.00 11.14 10.54
N ASP A 293 3.62 12.32 10.35
CA ASP A 293 4.72 12.85 11.16
C ASP A 293 4.32 13.36 12.57
N ASP A 294 3.11 13.90 12.74
CA ASP A 294 2.63 14.36 14.06
C ASP A 294 2.43 13.19 15.03
N TYR A 295 2.11 12.00 14.51
CA TYR A 295 2.05 10.77 15.28
C TYR A 295 3.44 10.31 15.76
N ILE A 296 4.49 10.59 14.98
CA ILE A 296 5.89 10.27 15.34
C ILE A 296 6.40 11.25 16.42
N THR A 297 6.02 12.53 16.32
CA THR A 297 6.60 13.60 17.17
C THR A 297 5.88 13.75 18.52
N SER A 298 4.59 13.44 18.61
CA SER A 298 3.79 13.58 19.83
C SER A 298 4.11 12.54 20.92
N ARG A 299 4.93 11.51 20.61
CA ARG A 299 5.33 10.46 21.56
C ARG A 299 6.74 10.63 22.15
N THR A 300 7.53 11.61 21.68
CA THR A 300 8.92 11.81 22.14
C THR A 300 9.12 13.02 23.05
N SER A 301 8.11 13.85 23.30
CA SER A 301 8.22 15.02 24.19
C SER A 301 7.73 14.74 25.61
N SER A 302 8.54 14.05 26.41
CA SER A 302 8.48 14.14 27.88
C SER A 302 9.40 15.28 28.37
N PRO A 303 8.99 16.07 29.37
CA PRO A 303 9.73 17.25 29.80
C PRO A 303 11.00 16.88 30.55
N ASN A 304 12.08 17.47 30.06
CA ASN A 304 13.45 17.47 30.56
C ASN A 304 13.50 17.87 32.06
N ARG A 305 13.91 16.94 32.94
CA ARG A 305 14.41 17.26 34.29
C ARG A 305 15.86 16.80 34.37
N GLY A 306 16.76 17.75 34.58
CA GLY A 306 18.19 17.62 34.37
C GLY A 306 18.91 16.61 35.27
N GLY A 307 20.07 16.16 34.78
CA GLY A 307 21.01 15.31 35.51
C GLY A 307 22.22 14.89 34.68
N SER A 308 23.30 15.68 34.81
CA SER A 308 24.73 15.41 34.60
C SER A 308 25.25 13.98 34.31
N ILE A 309 25.96 13.84 33.17
CA ILE A 309 27.32 13.27 32.91
C ILE A 309 27.77 11.99 33.67
N THR A 310 28.00 10.87 32.95
CA THR A 310 29.32 10.18 32.77
C THR A 310 29.24 8.89 31.93
N SER A 311 29.96 8.91 30.79
CA SER A 311 30.74 7.85 30.09
C SER A 311 30.17 6.45 29.70
N PRO A 312 30.73 5.82 28.63
CA PRO A 312 29.98 4.97 27.72
C PRO A 312 30.23 3.47 27.95
N SER A 313 29.15 2.70 27.96
CA SER A 313 29.16 1.26 27.68
C SER A 313 27.93 0.92 26.83
N GLY A 314 28.14 0.09 25.81
CA GLY A 314 27.17 -0.23 24.76
C GLY A 314 25.92 -0.93 25.30
N GLY A 315 24.98 -0.13 25.80
CA GLY A 315 23.65 -0.59 26.17
C GLY A 315 22.84 -0.91 24.93
N LEU A 316 22.37 -2.16 24.83
CA LEU A 316 21.27 -2.54 23.94
C LEU A 316 20.15 -1.51 24.09
N VAL A 317 19.84 -0.81 23.00
CA VAL A 317 18.64 0.02 22.89
C VAL A 317 17.46 -0.93 23.01
N ARG A 318 16.89 -1.02 24.21
CA ARG A 318 15.67 -1.79 24.47
C ARG A 318 14.53 -1.07 23.72
N PRO A 319 13.89 -1.70 22.72
CA PRO A 319 12.81 -1.05 21.98
C PRO A 319 11.69 -0.67 22.94
N THR A 320 11.42 0.63 23.04
CA THR A 320 10.40 1.22 23.91
C THR A 320 9.02 1.11 23.24
N ALA A 321 8.52 -0.12 23.09
CA ALA A 321 7.09 -0.34 22.89
C ALA A 321 6.41 -0.20 24.25
N SER A 322 5.68 0.89 24.47
CA SER A 322 4.97 1.17 25.73
C SER A 322 3.75 0.29 25.99
N SER A 323 3.46 -0.67 25.11
CA SER A 323 2.45 -1.70 25.28
C SER A 323 2.74 -2.90 24.36
N PRO A 324 2.52 -4.15 24.81
CA PRO A 324 2.69 -5.32 23.96
C PRO A 324 1.73 -5.23 22.76
N LYS A 325 2.29 -5.24 21.55
CA LYS A 325 1.55 -5.12 20.28
C LYS A 325 1.52 -6.50 19.61
N VAL A 326 0.31 -6.98 19.30
CA VAL A 326 0.14 -8.27 18.62
C VAL A 326 0.28 -8.05 17.12
N VAL A 327 1.37 -8.55 16.56
CA VAL A 327 1.66 -8.55 15.13
C VAL A 327 1.25 -9.89 14.54
N ARG A 328 0.45 -9.88 13.47
CA ARG A 328 0.03 -11.10 12.77
C ARG A 328 0.73 -11.20 11.42
N ILE A 329 1.54 -12.24 11.23
CA ILE A 329 2.25 -12.53 9.98
C ILE A 329 1.77 -13.89 9.48
N GLY A 330 0.99 -13.88 8.40
CA GLY A 330 0.31 -15.09 7.91
C GLY A 330 -0.64 -15.66 8.97
N SER A 331 -0.44 -16.93 9.32
CA SER A 331 -1.21 -17.61 10.39
C SER A 331 -0.61 -17.46 11.79
N LEU A 332 0.59 -16.88 11.91
CA LEU A 332 1.31 -16.75 13.17
C LEU A 332 1.06 -15.37 13.79
N SER A 333 1.05 -15.32 15.13
CA SER A 333 0.89 -14.09 15.91
C SER A 333 2.05 -13.95 16.87
N TYR A 334 2.61 -12.74 16.96
CA TYR A 334 3.77 -12.38 17.78
C TYR A 334 3.38 -11.24 18.71
N TYR A 335 3.61 -11.40 20.00
CA TYR A 335 3.44 -10.38 21.03
C TYR A 335 4.75 -9.61 21.17
N LEU A 336 4.87 -8.45 20.51
CA LEU A 336 6.09 -7.65 20.57
C LEU A 336 6.03 -6.65 21.74
N PRO A 337 7.10 -6.49 22.53
CA PRO A 337 8.47 -6.92 22.25
C PRO A 337 8.85 -8.33 22.77
N GLU A 338 7.97 -9.06 23.43
CA GLU A 338 8.29 -10.35 24.07
C GLU A 338 8.69 -11.47 23.07
N ASP A 339 8.11 -11.47 21.88
CA ASP A 339 8.29 -12.51 20.87
C ASP A 339 9.36 -12.17 19.81
N TRP A 340 10.26 -11.21 20.05
CA TRP A 340 11.32 -10.88 19.08
C TRP A 340 12.23 -12.07 18.75
N ASP A 341 12.61 -12.88 19.76
CA ASP A 341 13.46 -14.05 19.54
C ASP A 341 12.73 -15.15 18.73
N ARG A 342 11.43 -15.34 18.97
CA ARG A 342 10.61 -16.28 18.19
C ARG A 342 10.45 -15.81 16.74
N LEU A 343 10.19 -14.51 16.55
CA LEU A 343 10.14 -13.91 15.22
C LEU A 343 11.48 -14.08 14.48
N ARG A 344 12.60 -13.90 15.20
CA ARG A 344 13.95 -14.14 14.67
C ARG A 344 14.12 -15.58 14.18
N GLU A 345 13.76 -16.55 15.01
CA GLU A 345 13.92 -17.98 14.70
C GLU A 345 13.03 -18.38 13.51
N ASP A 346 11.76 -17.96 13.49
CA ASP A 346 10.86 -18.25 12.37
C ASP A 346 11.32 -17.57 11.06
N LEU A 347 11.92 -16.37 11.11
CA LEU A 347 12.57 -15.69 9.97
C LEU A 347 13.83 -16.44 9.50
N GLN A 348 14.66 -16.91 10.43
CA GLN A 348 15.89 -17.65 10.14
C GLN A 348 15.60 -19.02 9.55
N ASP A 349 14.55 -19.70 10.01
CA ASP A 349 14.04 -20.95 9.47
C ASP A 349 13.33 -20.74 8.12
N GLY A 350 12.83 -19.53 7.86
CA GLY A 350 12.05 -19.20 6.66
C GLY A 350 10.61 -19.73 6.74
N ARG A 351 10.08 -19.89 7.96
CA ARG A 351 8.67 -20.20 8.21
C ARG A 351 7.77 -19.00 7.95
N ILE A 352 8.33 -17.80 8.06
CA ILE A 352 7.66 -16.55 7.75
C ILE A 352 8.45 -15.75 6.72
N SER A 353 7.66 -14.99 5.96
CA SER A 353 8.09 -14.04 4.96
C SER A 353 8.93 -12.91 5.53
N ALA A 354 10.17 -12.75 5.07
CA ALA A 354 10.98 -11.59 5.45
C ALA A 354 10.36 -10.26 5.00
N THR A 355 9.72 -10.26 3.83
CA THR A 355 9.08 -9.08 3.25
C THR A 355 7.78 -8.74 3.95
N SER A 356 6.91 -9.71 4.25
CA SER A 356 5.67 -9.45 5.02
C SER A 356 5.99 -8.94 6.41
N VAL A 357 7.06 -9.45 7.04
CA VAL A 357 7.52 -8.92 8.33
C VAL A 357 7.94 -7.48 8.18
N MET A 358 8.75 -7.13 7.18
CA MET A 358 9.16 -5.74 6.91
C MET A 358 7.96 -4.83 6.69
N ASP A 359 7.03 -5.22 5.80
CA ASP A 359 5.83 -4.44 5.47
C ASP A 359 4.97 -4.21 6.71
N ILE A 360 4.79 -5.22 7.57
CA ILE A 360 4.01 -5.08 8.79
C ILE A 360 4.75 -4.19 9.81
N LEU A 361 6.06 -4.35 9.97
CA LEU A 361 6.86 -3.50 10.85
C LEU A 361 6.80 -2.03 10.41
N ASP A 362 6.89 -1.77 9.11
CA ASP A 362 6.80 -0.43 8.53
C ASP A 362 5.38 0.14 8.66
N MET A 363 4.35 -0.64 8.33
CA MET A 363 2.93 -0.25 8.43
C MET A 363 2.52 0.04 9.87
N GLU A 364 3.03 -0.74 10.82
CA GLU A 364 2.72 -0.62 12.25
C GLU A 364 3.70 0.29 13.00
N HIS A 365 4.68 0.87 12.29
CA HIS A 365 5.78 1.69 12.79
C HIS A 365 6.52 1.08 13.99
N ILE A 366 6.78 -0.23 13.92
CA ILE A 366 7.46 -0.98 14.96
C ILE A 366 8.96 -0.98 14.66
N ALA A 367 9.74 -0.29 15.50
CA ALA A 367 11.19 -0.33 15.43
C ALA A 367 11.70 -1.74 15.78
N ALA A 368 12.15 -2.48 14.78
CA ALA A 368 12.71 -3.80 14.97
C ALA A 368 14.17 -3.74 15.47
N PRO A 369 14.58 -4.70 16.32
CA PRO A 369 15.98 -4.90 16.68
C PRO A 369 16.88 -5.01 15.43
N GLY A 370 18.09 -4.44 15.49
CA GLY A 370 18.98 -4.35 14.33
C GLY A 370 19.36 -5.70 13.73
N ASP A 371 19.37 -6.76 14.53
CA ASP A 371 19.58 -8.15 14.12
C ASP A 371 18.37 -8.74 13.36
N ILE A 372 17.14 -8.36 13.69
CA ILE A 372 15.95 -8.74 12.90
C ILE A 372 16.02 -8.05 11.54
N VAL A 373 16.32 -6.75 11.53
CA VAL A 373 16.48 -5.98 10.29
C VAL A 373 17.60 -6.56 9.42
N SER A 374 18.72 -6.98 10.03
CA SER A 374 19.81 -7.60 9.27
C SER A 374 19.38 -8.95 8.68
N ILE A 375 18.66 -9.81 9.42
CA ILE A 375 18.14 -11.08 8.91
C ILE A 375 17.16 -10.86 7.76
N ILE A 376 16.23 -9.91 7.91
CA ILE A 376 15.27 -9.53 6.85
C ILE A 376 16.03 -9.08 5.60
N ARG A 377 16.98 -8.15 5.75
CA ARG A 377 17.81 -7.67 4.63
C ARG A 377 18.63 -8.79 3.99
N THR A 378 19.22 -9.68 4.78
CA THR A 378 20.00 -10.81 4.27
C THR A 378 19.11 -11.80 3.53
N ARG A 379 17.91 -12.11 4.03
CA ARG A 379 16.93 -12.98 3.35
C ARG A 379 16.45 -12.37 2.02
N ILE A 380 16.11 -11.09 2.03
CA ILE A 380 15.71 -10.37 0.81
C ILE A 380 16.87 -10.34 -0.20
N SER A 381 18.08 -9.99 0.25
CA SER A 381 19.27 -9.90 -0.62
C SER A 381 19.73 -11.26 -1.16
N THR A 382 19.67 -12.32 -0.35
CA THR A 382 20.05 -13.68 -0.80
C THR A 382 19.07 -14.24 -1.83
N SER A 383 17.84 -13.73 -1.87
CA SER A 383 16.86 -14.10 -2.90
C SER A 383 17.29 -13.56 -4.28
N VAL A 384 17.91 -12.38 -4.34
CA VAL A 384 18.41 -11.77 -5.58
C VAL A 384 19.43 -12.65 -6.28
N GLY A 385 20.35 -13.25 -5.52
CA GLY A 385 21.37 -14.16 -6.05
C GLY A 385 20.81 -15.51 -6.53
N LYS A 386 19.56 -15.85 -6.17
CA LYS A 386 18.93 -17.12 -6.55
C LYS A 386 18.15 -17.05 -7.85
N VAL A 387 17.85 -15.86 -8.35
CA VAL A 387 17.16 -15.68 -9.63
C VAL A 387 18.19 -15.56 -10.74
N ARG A 388 18.25 -16.56 -11.62
CA ARG A 388 19.04 -16.49 -12.84
C ARG A 388 18.10 -16.64 -14.04
N VAL A 389 18.16 -15.69 -14.96
CA VAL A 389 17.35 -15.72 -16.18
C VAL A 389 18.29 -15.88 -17.37
N MET A 390 18.00 -16.85 -18.22
CA MET A 390 18.82 -17.20 -19.38
C MET A 390 17.93 -17.30 -20.61
N ARG A 391 18.49 -16.93 -21.77
CA ARG A 391 17.80 -17.01 -23.06
C ARG A 391 18.54 -17.98 -23.98
N TYR A 392 17.86 -19.04 -24.40
CA TYR A 392 18.36 -20.04 -25.34
C TYR A 392 17.53 -20.00 -26.62
N GLY A 393 17.90 -19.12 -27.54
CA GLY A 393 17.13 -18.83 -28.75
C GLY A 393 15.80 -18.16 -28.40
N ASP A 394 14.70 -18.84 -28.72
CA ASP A 394 13.33 -18.36 -28.44
C ASP A 394 12.81 -18.79 -27.06
N ASN A 395 13.51 -19.71 -26.40
CA ASN A 395 13.14 -20.17 -25.06
C ASN A 395 13.83 -19.31 -24.01
N VAL A 396 13.07 -18.92 -22.98
CA VAL A 396 13.60 -18.26 -21.79
C VAL A 396 13.53 -19.25 -20.63
N THR A 397 14.64 -19.41 -19.93
CA THR A 397 14.75 -20.27 -18.76
C THR A 397 14.96 -19.40 -17.53
N VAL A 398 14.11 -19.57 -16.52
CA VAL A 398 14.21 -18.91 -15.22
C VAL A 398 14.62 -19.97 -14.20
N GLU A 399 15.77 -19.79 -13.59
CA GLU A 399 16.25 -20.62 -12.48
C GLU A 399 15.99 -19.88 -11.17
N LEU A 400 15.35 -20.58 -10.23
CA LEU A 400 15.10 -20.12 -8.86
C LEU A 400 15.80 -21.10 -7.91
N GLY A 401 17.07 -20.82 -7.59
CA GLY A 401 17.91 -21.76 -6.85
C GLY A 401 18.19 -23.05 -7.64
N SER A 402 17.66 -24.18 -7.19
CA SER A 402 17.80 -25.48 -7.85
C SER A 402 16.67 -25.81 -8.84
N GLN A 403 15.62 -24.99 -8.88
CA GLN A 403 14.47 -25.19 -9.76
C GLN A 403 14.66 -24.43 -11.07
N THR A 404 14.21 -25.02 -12.17
CA THR A 404 14.37 -24.46 -13.52
C THR A 404 13.04 -24.50 -14.25
N PHE A 405 12.61 -23.35 -14.79
CA PHE A 405 11.33 -23.17 -15.46
C PHE A 405 11.55 -22.62 -16.87
N LYS A 406 10.90 -23.18 -17.88
CA LYS A 406 10.99 -22.77 -19.28
C LYS A 406 9.73 -22.02 -19.70
N LEU A 407 9.87 -20.75 -20.03
CA LEU A 407 8.77 -19.94 -20.53
C LEU A 407 8.61 -20.09 -22.07
N PRO A 408 7.36 -20.12 -22.58
CA PRO A 408 6.09 -19.96 -21.85
C PRO A 408 5.52 -21.25 -21.23
N LYS A 409 6.17 -22.41 -21.41
CA LYS A 409 5.58 -23.72 -21.06
C LYS A 409 5.29 -23.90 -19.57
N ASP A 410 6.19 -23.41 -18.72
CA ASP A 410 6.17 -23.65 -17.27
C ASP A 410 5.72 -22.39 -16.50
N ASP A 411 4.91 -21.51 -17.12
CA ASP A 411 4.52 -20.23 -16.54
C ASP A 411 3.72 -20.37 -15.23
N ARG A 412 2.82 -21.35 -15.14
CA ARG A 412 2.05 -21.65 -13.91
C ARG A 412 2.92 -22.19 -12.77
N GLU A 413 3.90 -23.03 -13.10
CA GLU A 413 4.82 -23.58 -12.10
C GLU A 413 5.78 -22.50 -11.61
N LEU A 414 6.27 -21.66 -12.53
CA LEU A 414 7.06 -20.48 -12.18
C LEU A 414 6.25 -19.51 -11.32
N GLU A 415 5.00 -19.20 -11.69
CA GLU A 415 4.10 -18.33 -10.90
C GLU A 415 3.94 -18.85 -9.47
N LYS A 416 3.71 -20.15 -9.31
CA LYS A 416 3.62 -20.79 -8.00
C LYS A 416 4.94 -20.67 -7.23
N ALA A 417 6.07 -20.98 -7.85
CA ALA A 417 7.38 -20.90 -7.21
C ALA A 417 7.74 -19.45 -6.83
N LEU A 418 7.40 -18.46 -7.66
CA LEU A 418 7.60 -17.04 -7.36
C LEU A 418 6.77 -16.57 -6.16
N ARG A 419 5.53 -17.06 -6.03
CA ARG A 419 4.68 -16.78 -4.86
C ARG A 419 5.19 -17.45 -3.60
N GLU A 420 5.52 -18.75 -3.66
CA GLU A 420 5.95 -19.52 -2.50
C GLU A 420 7.30 -19.04 -1.94
N ASN A 421 8.20 -18.58 -2.81
CA ASN A 421 9.49 -18.03 -2.42
C ASN A 421 9.50 -16.50 -2.31
N GLU A 422 8.35 -15.87 -2.52
CA GLU A 422 8.13 -14.43 -2.36
C GLU A 422 9.09 -13.54 -3.16
N PHE A 423 9.39 -13.95 -4.39
CA PHE A 423 10.25 -13.17 -5.27
C PHE A 423 9.51 -11.89 -5.72
N PRO A 424 10.10 -10.70 -5.52
CA PRO A 424 9.56 -9.43 -6.01
C PRO A 424 9.27 -9.46 -7.52
N ILE A 425 8.08 -9.02 -7.92
CA ILE A 425 7.74 -8.85 -9.34
C ILE A 425 8.75 -7.95 -10.06
N GLU A 426 9.24 -6.91 -9.39
CA GLU A 426 10.25 -5.99 -9.92
C GLU A 426 11.58 -6.69 -10.24
N LEU A 427 12.01 -7.64 -9.39
CA LEU A 427 13.25 -8.39 -9.59
C LEU A 427 13.16 -9.28 -10.83
N ILE A 428 12.07 -10.03 -10.99
CA ILE A 428 11.86 -10.92 -12.14
C ILE A 428 11.78 -10.11 -13.42
N ARG A 429 11.01 -9.01 -13.39
CA ARG A 429 10.83 -8.09 -14.51
C ARG A 429 12.16 -7.56 -15.02
N ASP A 430 13.00 -7.03 -14.12
CA ASP A 430 14.27 -6.42 -14.50
C ASP A 430 15.34 -7.48 -14.84
N SER A 431 15.24 -8.68 -14.27
CA SER A 431 16.08 -9.82 -14.68
C SER A 431 15.77 -10.28 -16.11
N LEU A 432 14.49 -10.31 -16.50
CA LEU A 432 14.05 -10.58 -17.88
C LEU A 432 14.46 -9.44 -18.83
N LEU A 433 14.34 -8.18 -18.40
CA LEU A 433 14.77 -7.04 -19.20
C LEU A 433 16.24 -7.15 -19.59
N ARG A 434 17.12 -7.57 -18.66
CA ARG A 434 18.56 -7.71 -18.89
C ARG A 434 18.92 -8.70 -19.99
N ILE A 435 18.08 -9.69 -20.28
CA ILE A 435 18.28 -10.61 -21.42
C ILE A 435 17.50 -10.17 -22.67
N GLY A 436 17.02 -8.93 -22.70
CA GLY A 436 16.29 -8.34 -23.82
C GLY A 436 14.87 -8.86 -23.98
N ILE A 437 14.22 -9.29 -22.89
CA ILE A 437 12.81 -9.72 -22.91
C ILE A 437 11.94 -8.58 -22.40
N ASP A 438 11.00 -8.13 -23.24
CA ASP A 438 10.05 -7.09 -22.85
C ASP A 438 9.03 -7.65 -21.86
N THR A 439 8.75 -6.85 -20.84
CA THR A 439 7.86 -7.20 -19.75
C THR A 439 6.98 -6.02 -19.42
N ARG A 440 5.70 -6.30 -19.19
CA ARG A 440 4.67 -5.29 -18.92
C ARG A 440 3.91 -5.68 -17.66
N ARG A 441 3.79 -4.73 -16.73
CA ARG A 441 2.97 -4.92 -15.55
C ARG A 441 1.49 -4.90 -15.98
N VAL A 442 0.70 -5.82 -15.46
CA VAL A 442 -0.75 -5.91 -15.71
C VAL A 442 -1.44 -5.90 -14.35
N GLY A 443 -2.00 -4.75 -13.97
CA GLY A 443 -2.50 -4.53 -12.62
C GLY A 443 -1.36 -4.42 -11.58
N SER A 444 -1.67 -4.65 -10.30
CA SER A 444 -0.69 -4.54 -9.21
C SER A 444 0.19 -5.79 -9.09
N THR A 445 -0.37 -6.98 -9.30
CA THR A 445 0.28 -8.29 -9.05
C THR A 445 0.55 -9.12 -10.31
N GLY A 446 0.22 -8.60 -11.50
CA GLY A 446 0.39 -9.32 -12.76
C GLY A 446 1.60 -8.86 -13.57
N LEU A 447 2.27 -9.81 -14.22
CA LEU A 447 3.38 -9.59 -15.14
C LEU A 447 3.12 -10.33 -16.46
N ARG A 448 3.03 -9.58 -17.56
CA ARG A 448 3.00 -10.11 -18.92
C ARG A 448 4.42 -10.10 -19.49
N VAL A 449 4.89 -11.26 -19.92
CA VAL A 449 6.23 -11.46 -20.49
C VAL A 449 6.08 -11.72 -21.99
N LEU A 450 6.68 -10.85 -22.81
CA LEU A 450 6.62 -10.93 -24.27
C LEU A 450 7.84 -11.71 -24.78
N LEU A 451 7.66 -12.99 -25.10
CA LEU A 451 8.71 -13.88 -25.55
C LEU A 451 8.65 -14.03 -27.08
N PRO A 452 9.76 -14.42 -27.73
CA PRO A 452 9.75 -14.72 -29.16
C PRO A 452 8.79 -15.87 -29.53
N GLY A 453 8.69 -16.88 -28.66
CA GLY A 453 7.86 -18.07 -28.87
C GLY A 453 6.41 -17.95 -28.37
N GLY A 454 5.97 -16.77 -27.91
CA GLY A 454 4.64 -16.56 -27.35
C GLY A 454 4.65 -15.62 -26.14
N GLU A 455 3.52 -15.49 -25.46
CA GLU A 455 3.42 -14.68 -24.25
C GLU A 455 3.24 -15.58 -23.02
N ALA A 456 3.83 -15.18 -21.90
CA ALA A 456 3.55 -15.79 -20.61
C ALA A 456 2.90 -14.78 -19.68
N TYR A 457 1.94 -15.24 -18.87
CA TYR A 457 1.24 -14.39 -17.91
C TYR A 457 1.43 -14.94 -16.50
N LEU A 458 2.08 -14.15 -15.66
CA LEU A 458 2.32 -14.49 -14.25
C LEU A 458 1.42 -13.60 -13.39
N SER A 459 0.59 -14.20 -12.56
CA SER A 459 -0.43 -13.52 -11.77
C SER A 459 -0.29 -13.75 -10.27
N GLY A 460 -0.77 -12.79 -9.47
CA GLY A 460 -0.69 -12.88 -8.01
C GLY A 460 0.74 -12.85 -7.48
N LEU A 461 1.67 -12.24 -8.22
CA LEU A 461 3.05 -12.11 -7.79
C LEU A 461 3.17 -11.15 -6.59
N PRO A 462 4.13 -11.40 -5.68
CA PRO A 462 4.45 -10.48 -4.59
C PRO A 462 4.78 -9.08 -5.11
N VAL A 463 4.19 -8.06 -4.48
CA VAL A 463 4.40 -6.62 -4.79
C VAL A 463 5.45 -5.98 -3.88
N THR A 464 6.18 -6.82 -3.15
CA THR A 464 7.19 -6.42 -2.19
C THR A 464 8.35 -5.79 -2.93
N LYS A 465 8.60 -4.50 -2.69
CA LYS A 465 9.64 -3.77 -3.40
C LYS A 465 11.01 -4.17 -2.86
N GLN A 466 11.88 -4.64 -3.74
CA GLN A 466 13.29 -4.88 -3.38
C GLN A 466 14.02 -3.57 -3.07
N TYR A 467 13.71 -2.52 -3.82
CA TYR A 467 14.30 -1.19 -3.67
C TYR A 467 13.18 -0.16 -3.51
N GLN A 468 13.30 0.68 -2.50
CA GLN A 468 12.42 1.83 -2.32
C GLN A 468 13.10 3.06 -2.90
N TYR A 469 12.60 3.53 -4.04
CA TYR A 469 13.06 4.76 -4.66
C TYR A 469 12.29 5.94 -4.06
N LYS A 470 13.00 6.87 -3.43
CA LYS A 470 12.48 8.19 -3.09
C LYS A 470 13.02 9.18 -4.12
N ILE A 471 12.13 9.82 -4.86
CA ILE A 471 12.49 10.76 -5.93
C ILE A 471 12.02 12.15 -5.52
N GLU A 472 12.97 13.08 -5.42
CA GLU A 472 12.76 14.48 -5.02
C GLU A 472 12.98 15.37 -6.26
N PRO A 473 11.92 15.87 -6.92
CA PRO A 473 12.04 16.75 -8.08
C PRO A 473 12.60 18.12 -7.67
N GLY A 474 13.53 18.64 -8.47
CA GLY A 474 14.10 19.98 -8.34
C GLY A 474 13.95 20.79 -9.63
N VAL A 475 14.33 22.08 -9.59
CA VAL A 475 14.29 22.95 -10.78
C VAL A 475 15.39 22.52 -11.75
N GLY A 476 15.02 21.77 -12.80
CA GLY A 476 15.96 21.25 -13.79
C GLY A 476 16.82 20.08 -13.32
N THR A 477 16.57 19.57 -12.11
CA THR A 477 17.30 18.46 -11.51
C THR A 477 16.35 17.48 -10.85
N VAL A 478 16.81 16.26 -10.62
CA VAL A 478 16.06 15.27 -9.84
C VAL A 478 17.01 14.51 -8.95
N LYS A 479 16.67 14.43 -7.67
CA LYS A 479 17.43 13.67 -6.69
C LYS A 479 16.75 12.32 -6.45
N ILE A 480 17.48 11.25 -6.69
CA ILE A 480 17.06 9.86 -6.53
C ILE A 480 17.76 9.32 -5.29
N ILE A 481 17.00 8.86 -4.31
CA ILE A 481 17.52 8.23 -3.10
C ILE A 481 17.07 6.76 -3.13
N VAL A 482 18.02 5.84 -3.09
CA VAL A 482 17.79 4.40 -3.00
C VAL A 482 18.69 3.84 -1.93
N ASP A 483 18.09 3.27 -0.89
CA ASP A 483 18.79 2.84 0.32
C ASP A 483 19.64 3.99 0.93
N SER A 484 20.97 3.84 0.96
CA SER A 484 21.92 4.87 1.42
C SER A 484 22.48 5.73 0.28
N ASP A 485 22.26 5.34 -0.97
CA ASP A 485 22.86 5.97 -2.13
C ASP A 485 21.96 7.09 -2.65
N THR A 486 22.58 8.20 -3.08
CA THR A 486 21.89 9.36 -3.62
C THR A 486 22.50 9.75 -4.97
N TYR A 487 21.64 10.00 -5.96
CA TYR A 487 22.02 10.37 -7.33
C TYR A 487 21.25 11.62 -7.76
N ASN A 488 21.94 12.68 -8.15
CA ASN A 488 21.35 13.94 -8.62
C ASN A 488 21.49 14.04 -10.14
N LEU A 489 20.40 13.88 -10.88
CA LEU A 489 20.38 14.07 -12.33
C LEU A 489 20.24 15.56 -12.68
N PRO A 490 20.91 16.06 -13.75
CA PRO A 490 21.78 15.32 -14.67
C PRO A 490 23.21 15.04 -14.17
N SER A 491 23.66 15.68 -13.09
CA SER A 491 25.07 15.67 -12.65
C SER A 491 25.66 14.26 -12.43
N ASP A 492 24.87 13.34 -11.86
CA ASP A 492 25.29 12.00 -11.45
C ASP A 492 24.91 10.90 -12.48
N THR A 493 24.64 11.28 -13.73
CA THR A 493 24.20 10.33 -14.79
C THR A 493 25.15 9.13 -14.94
N ARG A 494 26.48 9.36 -14.94
CA ARG A 494 27.49 8.29 -15.05
C ARG A 494 27.55 7.39 -13.82
N THR A 495 27.33 7.95 -12.63
CA THR A 495 27.32 7.19 -11.37
C THR A 495 26.09 6.30 -11.30
N LEU A 496 24.93 6.82 -11.75
CA LEU A 496 23.68 6.08 -11.86
C LEU A 496 23.80 4.95 -12.91
N GLU A 497 24.40 5.23 -14.08
CA GLU A 497 24.68 4.23 -15.11
C GLU A 497 25.50 3.05 -14.55
N ARG A 498 26.58 3.35 -13.81
CA ARG A 498 27.39 2.32 -13.15
C ARG A 498 26.58 1.52 -12.13
N ALA A 499 25.74 2.17 -11.33
CA ALA A 499 24.89 1.49 -10.35
C ALA A 499 23.85 0.57 -11.01
N ILE A 500 23.31 0.96 -12.17
CA ILE A 500 22.44 0.10 -13.00
C ILE A 500 23.23 -1.12 -13.51
N ALA A 501 24.45 -0.91 -14.03
CA ALA A 501 25.33 -1.98 -14.51
C ALA A 501 25.73 -2.97 -13.40
N GLU A 502 26.03 -2.47 -12.20
CA GLU A 502 26.36 -3.25 -11.00
C GLU A 502 25.14 -3.93 -10.35
N LYS A 503 23.97 -3.82 -10.97
CA LYS A 503 22.71 -4.42 -10.50
C LYS A 503 22.20 -3.86 -9.17
N LYS A 504 22.74 -2.72 -8.71
CA LYS A 504 22.27 -2.00 -7.51
C LYS A 504 20.98 -1.23 -7.75
N ILE A 505 20.69 -0.91 -9.00
CA ILE A 505 19.47 -0.21 -9.41
C ILE A 505 18.73 -1.04 -10.46
N LEU A 506 17.42 -1.15 -10.29
CA LEU A 506 16.48 -1.79 -11.20
C LEU A 506 15.91 -0.73 -12.15
N PRO A 507 16.38 -0.65 -13.41
CA PRO A 507 16.08 0.48 -14.27
C PRO A 507 14.61 0.57 -14.67
N ARG A 508 13.86 -0.53 -14.80
CA ARG A 508 12.41 -0.44 -15.09
C ARG A 508 11.64 0.03 -13.87
N THR A 509 12.06 -0.38 -12.68
CA THR A 509 11.47 0.07 -11.41
C THR A 509 11.75 1.55 -11.15
N LEU A 510 12.93 2.02 -11.55
CA LEU A 510 13.25 3.45 -11.53
C LEU A 510 12.37 4.26 -12.50
N VAL A 511 12.11 3.76 -13.71
CA VAL A 511 11.14 4.35 -14.66
C VAL A 511 9.74 4.44 -14.06
N ASP A 512 9.25 3.37 -13.42
CA ASP A 512 7.95 3.39 -12.75
C ASP A 512 7.92 4.46 -11.64
N ALA A 513 9.00 4.58 -10.86
CA ALA A 513 9.10 5.54 -9.78
C ALA A 513 9.10 6.99 -10.30
N PHE A 514 9.80 7.28 -11.40
CA PHE A 514 9.74 8.59 -12.06
C PHE A 514 8.33 8.91 -12.55
N ASN A 515 7.70 7.97 -13.26
CA ASN A 515 6.35 8.17 -13.80
C ASN A 515 5.30 8.35 -12.67
N ALA A 516 5.48 7.67 -11.54
CA ALA A 516 4.59 7.80 -10.38
C ALA A 516 4.58 9.21 -9.77
N ILE A 517 5.67 9.97 -9.92
CA ILE A 517 5.78 11.36 -9.45
C ILE A 517 5.62 12.39 -10.58
N GLY A 518 5.15 11.97 -11.76
CA GLY A 518 4.89 12.86 -12.90
C GLY A 518 6.11 13.23 -13.75
N ILE A 519 7.26 12.57 -13.56
CA ILE A 519 8.43 12.75 -14.42
C ILE A 519 8.35 11.74 -15.56
N SER A 520 8.08 12.23 -16.77
CA SER A 520 7.97 11.39 -17.96
C SER A 520 9.28 10.65 -18.21
N SER A 521 9.21 9.32 -18.14
CA SER A 521 10.35 8.44 -18.40
C SER A 521 9.92 7.19 -19.14
N GLU A 522 10.81 6.68 -19.99
CA GLU A 522 10.57 5.53 -20.85
C GLU A 522 11.82 4.66 -20.93
N MET A 523 11.61 3.34 -21.06
CA MET A 523 12.67 2.38 -21.33
C MET A 523 12.58 1.93 -22.79
N ASP A 524 13.60 2.25 -23.58
CA ASP A 524 13.77 1.73 -24.94
C ASP A 524 14.70 0.51 -24.92
N ILE A 525 14.12 -0.67 -25.06
CA ILE A 525 14.84 -1.96 -25.05
C ILE A 525 15.71 -2.11 -26.29
N ASN A 526 15.26 -1.61 -27.44
CA ASN A 526 15.97 -1.74 -28.71
C ASN A 526 17.24 -0.88 -28.71
N GLN A 527 17.16 0.32 -28.14
CA GLN A 527 18.29 1.23 -27.98
C GLN A 527 19.08 0.99 -26.69
N GLN A 528 18.65 0.04 -25.84
CA GLN A 528 19.26 -0.26 -24.54
C GLN A 528 19.46 0.99 -23.68
N GLN A 529 18.44 1.85 -23.62
CA GLN A 529 18.54 3.13 -22.90
C GLN A 529 17.24 3.45 -22.17
N MET A 530 17.41 4.10 -21.02
CA MET A 530 16.35 4.75 -20.29
C MET A 530 16.35 6.24 -20.64
N THR A 531 15.21 6.77 -21.04
CA THR A 531 15.02 8.18 -21.35
C THR A 531 14.24 8.83 -20.21
N VAL A 532 14.73 9.96 -19.69
CA VAL A 532 14.09 10.72 -18.61
C VAL A 532 13.94 12.18 -19.05
N ASN A 533 12.71 12.68 -19.11
CA ASN A 533 12.40 14.04 -19.51
C ASN A 533 12.37 14.95 -18.28
N LEU A 534 13.41 15.76 -18.10
CA LEU A 534 13.49 16.78 -17.06
C LEU A 534 13.10 18.14 -17.62
N SER A 535 12.81 19.10 -16.74
CA SER A 535 12.57 20.49 -17.16
C SER A 535 13.81 21.17 -17.78
N SER A 536 15.00 20.64 -17.52
CA SER A 536 16.27 21.08 -18.13
C SER A 536 16.56 20.41 -19.48
N GLY A 537 15.80 19.38 -19.85
CA GLY A 537 15.97 18.62 -21.08
C GLY A 537 15.83 17.11 -20.90
N THR A 538 15.98 16.39 -22.00
CA THR A 538 15.91 14.92 -22.01
C THR A 538 17.28 14.30 -21.75
N ILE A 539 17.36 13.44 -20.74
CA ILE A 539 18.54 12.65 -20.41
C ILE A 539 18.36 11.23 -20.96
N LYS A 540 19.42 10.68 -21.56
CA LYS A 540 19.50 9.28 -21.97
C LYS A 540 20.55 8.57 -21.12
N ILE A 541 20.14 7.49 -20.46
CA ILE A 541 20.98 6.70 -19.56
C ILE A 541 21.11 5.31 -20.16
N PRO A 542 22.31 4.88 -20.56
CA PRO A 542 22.54 3.54 -21.06
C PRO A 542 22.13 2.50 -20.01
N VAL A 543 21.41 1.47 -20.45
CA VAL A 543 21.05 0.33 -19.64
C VAL A 543 21.70 -0.88 -20.29
N PRO A 544 22.83 -1.39 -19.76
CA PRO A 544 23.52 -2.52 -20.38
C PRO A 544 22.60 -3.73 -20.36
N LEU A 545 22.07 -4.08 -21.54
CA LEU A 545 21.31 -5.29 -21.73
C LEU A 545 22.21 -6.32 -22.41
N ASN A 546 22.16 -7.56 -21.93
CA ASN A 546 22.78 -8.71 -22.58
C ASN A 546 21.96 -9.14 -23.82
N VAL A 547 21.35 -8.20 -24.56
CA VAL A 547 20.59 -8.48 -25.81
C VAL A 547 21.54 -8.99 -26.89
N HIS A 548 22.79 -8.52 -26.88
CA HIS A 548 23.85 -8.94 -27.79
C HIS A 548 24.75 -10.05 -27.22
N GLN A 549 24.36 -10.71 -26.11
CA GLN A 549 24.75 -12.11 -25.93
C GLN A 549 24.00 -12.95 -26.98
N GLN A 550 24.42 -12.72 -28.21
CA GLN A 550 24.02 -13.38 -29.42
C GLN A 550 24.40 -14.84 -29.22
N LYS A 551 23.41 -15.69 -28.95
CA LYS A 551 23.54 -17.15 -28.97
C LYS A 551 24.68 -17.71 -28.11
N VAL A 552 24.68 -17.47 -26.79
CA VAL A 552 25.39 -18.42 -25.92
C VAL A 552 24.53 -19.69 -25.87
N GLY A 553 24.84 -20.66 -26.73
CA GLY A 553 24.19 -21.96 -26.73
C GLY A 553 23.04 -22.14 -27.72
N SER A 554 23.23 -21.81 -29.00
CA SER A 554 22.48 -22.55 -30.03
C SER A 554 23.05 -23.97 -30.09
N ARG A 555 22.63 -24.86 -29.18
CA ARG A 555 23.00 -26.29 -29.12
C ARG A 555 24.50 -26.59 -29.03
N LEU A 556 25.02 -26.69 -27.81
CA LEU A 556 26.23 -27.47 -27.57
C LEU A 556 25.89 -28.96 -27.76
N ARG A 557 26.52 -29.62 -28.72
CA ARG A 557 26.46 -31.08 -28.86
C ARG A 557 27.81 -31.66 -28.56
N LEU A 558 27.85 -32.58 -27.62
CA LEU A 558 29.08 -33.25 -27.22
C LEU A 558 29.00 -34.71 -27.66
N ASN A 559 29.90 -35.11 -28.55
CA ASN A 559 30.04 -36.49 -29.01
C ASN A 559 31.34 -37.07 -28.48
N VAL A 560 31.33 -38.35 -28.14
CA VAL A 560 32.51 -39.07 -27.65
C VAL A 560 32.86 -40.18 -28.63
N ARG A 561 34.14 -40.29 -28.95
CA ARG A 561 34.69 -41.41 -29.74
C ARG A 561 35.99 -41.91 -29.11
N GLY A 562 36.33 -43.17 -29.39
CA GLY A 562 37.58 -43.79 -28.96
C GLY A 562 37.46 -44.68 -27.72
N PRO A 563 38.48 -45.52 -27.45
CA PRO A 563 38.52 -46.43 -26.31
C PRO A 563 38.75 -45.69 -24.99
N GLU A 564 38.50 -46.36 -23.87
CA GLU A 564 38.78 -45.80 -22.54
C GLU A 564 40.27 -45.45 -22.39
N GLY A 565 40.56 -44.32 -21.74
CA GLY A 565 41.91 -43.76 -21.66
C GLY A 565 42.35 -42.97 -22.89
N ASN A 566 41.64 -43.04 -24.02
CA ASN A 566 41.90 -42.23 -25.21
C ASN A 566 40.59 -41.77 -25.87
N LYS A 567 39.66 -41.27 -25.06
CA LYS A 567 38.39 -40.69 -25.52
C LYS A 567 38.66 -39.30 -26.11
N VAL A 568 38.13 -39.05 -27.29
CA VAL A 568 38.11 -37.72 -27.91
C VAL A 568 36.68 -37.19 -27.82
N TYR A 569 36.56 -35.99 -27.24
CA TYR A 569 35.28 -35.33 -27.01
C TYR A 569 35.12 -34.21 -28.04
N THR A 570 34.23 -34.38 -29.01
CA THR A 570 33.97 -33.37 -30.03
C THR A 570 32.79 -32.50 -29.60
N LEU A 571 33.06 -31.27 -29.21
CA LEU A 571 32.07 -30.24 -28.90
C LEU A 571 31.72 -29.48 -30.18
N THR A 572 30.47 -29.57 -30.62
CA THR A 572 29.91 -28.75 -31.71
C THR A 572 29.21 -27.55 -31.09
N ILE A 573 29.57 -26.34 -31.54
CA ILE A 573 29.09 -25.08 -30.99
C ILE A 573 28.19 -24.41 -32.05
N GLY A 574 26.90 -24.25 -31.77
CA GLY A 574 25.98 -23.64 -32.73
C GLY A 574 25.18 -24.65 -33.55
N ASP A 575 24.32 -24.12 -34.42
CA ASP A 575 23.66 -24.90 -35.48
C ASP A 575 24.56 -25.10 -36.71
N SER A 576 25.68 -24.37 -36.80
CA SER A 576 26.69 -24.59 -37.84
C SER A 576 27.47 -25.86 -37.53
N ARG A 577 27.59 -26.77 -38.49
CA ARG A 577 28.39 -28.00 -38.35
C ARG A 577 29.91 -27.73 -38.36
N ASP A 578 30.30 -26.49 -38.60
CA ASP A 578 31.69 -26.12 -38.89
C ASP A 578 32.46 -25.70 -37.64
N ASP A 579 31.77 -25.20 -36.60
CA ASP A 579 32.41 -24.82 -35.33
C ASP A 579 32.50 -26.04 -34.39
N LYS A 580 33.59 -26.81 -34.54
CA LYS A 580 33.91 -27.98 -33.70
C LYS A 580 35.20 -27.77 -32.93
N VAL A 581 35.20 -28.25 -31.68
CA VAL A 581 36.34 -28.22 -30.76
C VAL A 581 36.56 -29.64 -30.26
N GLU A 582 37.78 -30.17 -30.38
CA GLU A 582 38.11 -31.52 -29.91
C GLU A 582 38.88 -31.48 -28.59
N LEU A 583 38.28 -31.97 -27.50
CA LEU A 583 38.93 -32.08 -26.20
C LEU A 583 39.60 -33.46 -26.07
N PRO A 584 40.81 -33.54 -25.47
CA PRO A 584 41.49 -32.45 -24.75
C PRO A 584 42.40 -31.52 -25.58
N ILE A 585 42.55 -31.75 -26.89
CA ILE A 585 43.54 -31.04 -27.73
C ILE A 585 43.28 -29.53 -27.80
N ASP A 586 42.01 -29.15 -27.96
CA ASP A 586 41.59 -27.78 -28.23
C ASP A 586 41.06 -27.03 -26.99
N VAL A 587 41.51 -27.40 -25.78
CA VAL A 587 41.10 -26.73 -24.52
C VAL A 587 41.38 -25.22 -24.56
N HIS A 588 42.45 -24.80 -25.22
CA HIS A 588 42.79 -23.38 -25.39
C HIS A 588 41.80 -22.63 -26.29
N VAL A 589 41.33 -23.26 -27.37
CA VAL A 589 40.28 -22.72 -28.26
C VAL A 589 38.97 -22.63 -27.51
N LEU A 590 38.63 -23.67 -26.75
CA LEU A 590 37.45 -23.68 -25.87
C LEU A 590 37.47 -22.51 -24.89
N ASN A 591 38.59 -22.26 -24.22
CA ASN A 591 38.73 -21.15 -23.28
C ASN A 591 38.62 -19.78 -23.97
N SER A 592 39.02 -19.67 -25.25
CA SER A 592 38.75 -18.48 -26.06
C SER A 592 37.24 -18.31 -26.33
N TYR A 593 36.54 -19.39 -26.64
CA TYR A 593 35.09 -19.37 -26.82
C TYR A 593 34.33 -19.07 -25.52
N ILE A 594 34.83 -19.50 -24.37
CA ILE A 594 34.23 -19.14 -23.08
C ILE A 594 34.46 -17.65 -22.78
N ARG A 595 35.67 -17.13 -23.00
CA ARG A 595 35.99 -15.69 -22.81
C ARG A 595 35.17 -14.78 -23.71
N THR A 596 34.96 -15.19 -24.96
CA THR A 596 34.13 -14.45 -25.91
C THR A 596 32.63 -14.64 -25.67
N GLY A 597 32.25 -15.46 -24.69
CA GLY A 597 30.86 -15.77 -24.37
C GLY A 597 30.19 -16.69 -25.39
N LYS A 598 30.90 -17.27 -26.36
CA LYS A 598 30.31 -18.25 -27.30
C LYS A 598 29.91 -19.57 -26.65
N VAL A 599 30.59 -19.97 -25.57
CA VAL A 599 30.33 -21.20 -24.81
C VAL A 599 30.11 -20.85 -23.33
N ASP A 600 29.02 -21.33 -22.75
CA ASP A 600 28.81 -21.29 -21.29
C ASP A 600 29.56 -22.46 -20.64
N SER A 601 30.52 -22.14 -19.77
CA SER A 601 31.33 -23.13 -19.05
C SER A 601 30.46 -24.05 -18.19
N ASN A 602 29.38 -23.54 -17.59
CA ASN A 602 28.48 -24.33 -16.75
C ASN A 602 27.70 -25.35 -17.56
N LEU A 603 27.18 -24.93 -18.72
CA LEU A 603 26.47 -25.84 -19.63
C LEU A 603 27.42 -26.94 -20.15
N LEU A 604 28.67 -26.57 -20.46
CA LEU A 604 29.69 -27.52 -20.83
C LEU A 604 29.98 -28.52 -19.69
N MET A 605 30.12 -28.04 -18.45
CA MET A 605 30.37 -28.92 -17.29
C MET A 605 29.22 -29.89 -17.08
N GLN A 606 27.96 -29.45 -17.25
CA GLN A 606 26.79 -30.33 -17.19
C GLN A 606 26.85 -31.42 -18.27
N LEU A 607 27.23 -31.08 -19.50
CA LEU A 607 27.38 -32.05 -20.60
C LEU A 607 28.49 -33.06 -20.33
N LEU A 608 29.64 -32.60 -19.85
CA LEU A 608 30.76 -33.46 -19.48
C LEU A 608 30.40 -34.38 -18.31
N GLY A 609 29.73 -33.86 -17.29
CA GLY A 609 29.25 -34.63 -16.14
C GLY A 609 28.29 -35.75 -16.54
N ARG A 610 27.37 -35.49 -17.47
CA ARG A 610 26.44 -36.52 -18.00
C ARG A 610 27.14 -37.67 -18.70
N MET A 611 28.38 -37.48 -19.16
CA MET A 611 29.19 -38.53 -19.79
C MET A 611 30.18 -39.19 -18.82
N GLY A 612 30.04 -38.93 -17.52
CA GLY A 612 30.91 -39.48 -16.48
C GLY A 612 32.29 -38.83 -16.42
N VAL A 613 32.46 -37.63 -17.00
CA VAL A 613 33.72 -36.88 -16.88
C VAL A 613 33.76 -36.17 -15.54
N ALA A 614 34.73 -36.56 -14.70
CA ALA A 614 34.95 -35.93 -13.41
C ALA A 614 35.41 -34.48 -13.59
N HIS A 615 34.78 -33.56 -12.84
CA HIS A 615 35.13 -32.15 -12.85
C HIS A 615 34.85 -31.52 -11.48
N TYR A 616 35.57 -30.47 -11.13
CA TYR A 616 35.33 -29.64 -9.94
C TYR A 616 35.65 -28.17 -10.22
N LEU A 617 35.12 -27.25 -9.41
CA LEU A 617 35.43 -25.82 -9.49
C LEU A 617 36.60 -25.52 -8.55
N ASP A 618 37.69 -24.98 -9.08
CA ASP A 618 38.76 -24.38 -8.31
C ASP A 618 38.43 -22.90 -8.06
N SER A 619 37.82 -22.63 -6.91
CA SER A 619 37.39 -21.30 -6.51
C SER A 619 38.54 -20.30 -6.34
N ALA A 620 39.77 -20.76 -6.09
CA ALA A 620 40.92 -19.87 -5.89
C ALA A 620 41.34 -19.18 -7.20
N ASN A 621 41.28 -19.94 -8.30
CA ASN A 621 41.66 -19.48 -9.63
C ASN A 621 40.45 -19.15 -10.52
N ASN A 622 39.24 -19.42 -10.04
CA ASN A 622 37.99 -19.28 -10.79
C ASN A 622 38.01 -20.05 -12.12
N VAL A 623 38.42 -21.32 -12.06
CA VAL A 623 38.48 -22.24 -13.21
C VAL A 623 37.83 -23.58 -12.87
N HIS A 624 37.19 -24.21 -13.84
CA HIS A 624 36.75 -25.60 -13.75
C HIS A 624 37.89 -26.54 -14.11
N VAL A 625 38.24 -27.45 -13.22
CA VAL A 625 39.23 -28.50 -13.48
C VAL A 625 38.49 -29.75 -13.94
N VAL A 626 38.76 -30.21 -15.16
CA VAL A 626 38.11 -31.36 -15.79
C VAL A 626 39.13 -32.47 -16.04
N THR A 627 38.81 -33.70 -15.64
CA THR A 627 39.69 -34.85 -15.85
C THR A 627 39.33 -35.58 -17.14
N LEU A 628 40.09 -35.35 -18.20
CA LEU A 628 39.91 -36.00 -19.51
C LEU A 628 41.04 -37.03 -19.71
N ASN A 629 40.69 -38.29 -19.98
CA ASN A 629 41.66 -39.37 -20.18
C ASN A 629 42.68 -39.50 -19.03
N GLY A 630 42.20 -39.33 -17.79
CA GLY A 630 43.03 -39.42 -16.58
C GLY A 630 43.95 -38.22 -16.32
N LYS A 631 43.87 -37.15 -17.14
CA LYS A 631 44.65 -35.92 -16.95
C LYS A 631 43.74 -34.73 -16.64
N PRO A 632 44.11 -33.85 -15.69
CA PRO A 632 43.35 -32.65 -15.41
C PRO A 632 43.61 -31.56 -16.46
N TYR A 633 42.57 -30.82 -16.81
CA TYR A 633 42.60 -29.67 -17.71
C TYR A 633 41.81 -28.51 -17.11
N GLU A 634 42.37 -27.31 -17.21
CA GLU A 634 41.73 -26.09 -16.70
C GLU A 634 40.85 -25.44 -17.78
N ILE A 635 39.58 -25.28 -17.47
CA ILE A 635 38.57 -24.61 -18.30
C ILE A 635 38.11 -23.36 -17.58
N GLN A 636 38.20 -22.21 -18.23
CA GLN A 636 37.83 -20.93 -17.61
C GLN A 636 36.34 -20.91 -17.24
N SER A 637 35.99 -20.27 -16.13
CA SER A 637 34.60 -19.97 -15.80
C SER A 637 34.07 -18.87 -16.72
N SER A 638 32.83 -18.99 -17.18
CA SER A 638 32.16 -17.91 -17.92
C SER A 638 32.10 -16.64 -17.07
N PRO A 639 32.36 -15.45 -17.66
CA PRO A 639 32.24 -14.18 -16.96
C PRO A 639 30.77 -13.98 -16.52
N VAL A 640 30.59 -13.63 -15.24
CA VAL A 640 29.30 -13.40 -14.57
C VAL A 640 28.62 -12.11 -15.03
#